data_AF-A0AAU2NZ15-F1
#
_entry.id   AF-A0AAU2NZ15-F1
#
_cell.length_a   1.000
_cell.length_b   1.000
_cell.length_c   1.000
_cell.angle_alpha   90.00
_cell.angle_beta   90.00
_cell.angle_gamma   90.00
#
_symmetry.space_group_name_H-M   'P 1'
#
loop_
_entity.id
_entity.type
_entity.pdbx_description
1 polymer ?
#
loop_
_entity_poly.entity_id
_entity_poly.type
_entity_poly.pdbx_seq_one_letter_code
_entity_poly.pdbx_strand_id
1 'polypeptide(L)'
;MKRSLLNGSLTLVVSSLVIVGAGVTASAAPATGPEPKAPNSRALQDAADQIAANPHAVKAGVQDEFQAANVQVDPDGTRHVHFNRTYQGLPVRGGDVIVHSTPGGRLDSTTLTLEAPLTLSVTPSVTDRQAIAKGVKLFRGTKGDATAVLKVDATAATPKLVWEVTVNGTGPDQAPSHFHVLVDAKTGDTGESWDTFSAFLHEGVQPKTAAAPAAQPAAALAAATADGTGKGYQVGNVTVSTTQNSTTGYTLKDPARGNGETRDAQNKTVANDSPPAGWGAALNDADNVWGNNALTDRATVAVDAHYGIQATWDFYKNVLGRNGIKNDGVGARSFVHYGTNYGNAGWDDDSFSMIYGDGAVGSKPFTEIDVAGHEMSHGVTAATAGLVYSGDAGGLNEATSDIMGTMVEFNANNAADAPDYLIGEKIDINGNGTPLRWMDDPSKDGASVKCWSTGTAGLDPHYSSGVGNHFFYLLAAGSGQSQWGNSPTCNSSTVTGIGNDASTKIWYRALSTYMTSNTNYPGARTATIKAAKDLYGASSTQCAAVEKAWSAVSVAPTATTCGGTTEPPAPSGNLLLNPGFESGATSWTSTSGVVTKDAGQLPRTGSYYAWLNGYGSAHTDTLAQTVTVPATATAPKLSFWIKIATGETGTTAYDTLKVQVVDGTTTTTLATYSNADATSGYVQRTLDLSAFQGKAVTIKFTGTEDSSLKTSFVIDDTAVTAG
;
A
#
# COMPACT_ATOMS: atom_id res chain seq x y z
N MET A 1 13.21 -3.90 58.82
CA MET A 1 13.66 -2.48 58.88
C MET A 1 13.51 -1.85 57.50
N LYS A 2 13.57 -0.52 57.35
CA LYS A 2 13.27 0.18 56.07
C LYS A 2 14.52 0.41 55.19
N ARG A 3 14.34 0.34 53.86
CA ARG A 3 15.01 1.06 52.73
C ARG A 3 15.17 0.11 51.53
N SER A 4 15.17 0.57 50.27
CA SER A 4 14.45 1.70 49.65
C SER A 4 14.51 1.50 48.13
N LEU A 5 13.42 1.78 47.41
CA LEU A 5 13.47 1.95 45.95
C LEU A 5 13.91 3.38 45.61
N LEU A 6 14.45 3.57 44.40
CA LEU A 6 14.58 4.87 43.72
C LEU A 6 14.25 4.67 42.24
N ASN A 7 13.17 5.30 41.78
CA ASN A 7 12.95 5.59 40.36
C ASN A 7 13.54 6.98 40.06
N GLY A 8 14.21 7.14 38.92
CA GLY A 8 14.71 8.42 38.43
C GLY A 8 14.02 8.84 37.15
N SER A 9 12.93 9.61 37.27
CA SER A 9 12.30 10.25 36.10
C SER A 9 13.07 11.52 35.73
N LEU A 10 13.44 11.67 34.45
CA LEU A 10 14.12 12.87 33.96
C LEU A 10 13.12 13.86 33.34
N THR A 11 12.80 14.93 34.05
CA THR A 11 11.94 16.02 33.57
C THR A 11 12.76 17.02 32.76
N LEU A 12 12.35 17.33 31.52
CA LEU A 12 12.97 18.40 30.73
C LEU A 12 12.39 19.77 31.14
N VAL A 13 13.26 20.78 31.30
CA VAL A 13 12.89 22.09 31.85
C VAL A 13 12.57 23.09 30.75
N VAL A 14 11.34 23.59 30.72
CA VAL A 14 10.96 24.76 29.92
C VAL A 14 11.57 26.02 30.55
N SER A 15 12.44 26.70 29.81
CA SER A 15 13.08 27.96 30.27
C SER A 15 12.34 29.19 29.74
N SER A 16 12.40 30.29 30.50
CA SER A 16 11.43 31.38 30.42
C SER A 16 11.67 32.41 29.31
N LEU A 17 10.56 33.05 28.89
CA LEU A 17 10.49 34.15 27.95
C LEU A 17 11.31 35.38 28.41
N VAL A 18 12.09 35.98 27.50
CA VAL A 18 12.69 37.31 27.66
C VAL A 18 12.20 38.20 26.52
N ILE A 19 11.52 39.30 26.85
CA ILE A 19 11.02 40.27 25.87
C ILE A 19 12.04 41.41 25.75
N VAL A 20 12.60 41.60 24.56
CA VAL A 20 13.29 42.83 24.15
C VAL A 20 12.65 43.30 22.84
N GLY A 21 12.22 44.56 22.80
CA GLY A 21 11.46 45.12 21.68
C GLY A 21 12.27 46.03 20.75
N ALA A 22 11.61 46.43 19.66
CA ALA A 22 12.05 47.38 18.63
C ALA A 22 13.25 46.95 17.75
N GLY A 23 12.94 46.51 16.52
CA GLY A 23 13.95 46.14 15.53
C GLY A 23 13.39 45.54 14.24
N VAL A 24 12.35 46.13 13.63
CA VAL A 24 11.80 45.63 12.36
C VAL A 24 12.69 46.05 11.19
N THR A 25 13.85 45.41 11.07
CA THR A 25 14.55 45.32 9.78
C THR A 25 13.72 44.42 8.87
N ALA A 26 13.30 44.93 7.71
CA ALA A 26 12.65 44.11 6.71
C ALA A 26 13.63 43.03 6.22
N SER A 27 13.46 41.78 6.67
CA SER A 27 14.17 40.65 6.08
C SER A 27 13.83 40.60 4.60
N ALA A 28 14.84 40.46 3.75
CA ALA A 28 14.59 40.04 2.38
C ALA A 28 13.80 38.73 2.40
N ALA A 29 12.88 38.56 1.44
CA ALA A 29 12.24 37.28 1.23
C ALA A 29 13.32 36.22 0.95
N PRO A 30 13.24 34.99 1.51
CA PRO A 30 14.16 33.92 1.18
C PRO A 30 14.18 33.71 -0.34
N ALA A 31 15.37 33.53 -0.92
CA ALA A 31 15.50 33.27 -2.35
C ALA A 31 14.74 31.98 -2.72
N THR A 32 14.00 32.03 -3.82
CA THR A 32 13.15 30.93 -4.30
C THR A 32 13.95 29.81 -4.97
N GLY A 33 14.89 29.23 -4.24
CA GLY A 33 15.37 27.87 -4.51
C GLY A 33 14.38 26.83 -3.96
N PRO A 34 14.49 25.57 -4.37
CA PRO A 34 13.78 24.48 -3.69
C PRO A 34 14.21 24.42 -2.21
N GLU A 35 13.25 24.20 -1.31
CA GLU A 35 13.54 24.07 0.12
C GLU A 35 14.46 22.84 0.35
N PRO A 36 15.51 22.94 1.18
CA PRO A 36 16.40 21.81 1.43
C PRO A 36 15.61 20.60 1.96
N LYS A 37 15.82 19.44 1.33
CA LYS A 37 15.11 18.19 1.65
C LYS A 37 15.08 17.96 3.16
N ALA A 38 13.88 17.96 3.74
CA ALA A 38 13.71 17.86 5.19
C ALA A 38 14.31 16.55 5.73
N PRO A 39 15.04 16.57 6.86
CA PRO A 39 15.51 15.34 7.49
C PRO A 39 14.33 14.54 8.03
N ASN A 40 14.44 13.21 8.04
CA ASN A 40 13.36 12.31 8.45
C ASN A 40 12.77 12.67 9.82
N SER A 41 13.59 13.12 10.78
CA SER A 41 13.13 13.60 12.10
C SER A 41 12.16 14.79 12.02
N ARG A 42 12.35 15.72 11.07
CA ARG A 42 11.45 16.86 10.85
C ARG A 42 10.19 16.45 10.07
N ALA A 43 10.31 15.49 9.15
CA ALA A 43 9.14 14.91 8.47
C ALA A 43 8.23 14.16 9.45
N LEU A 44 8.81 13.36 10.35
CA LEU A 44 8.10 12.69 11.46
C LEU A 44 7.38 13.70 12.36
N GLN A 45 8.07 14.78 12.77
CA GLN A 45 7.47 15.82 13.61
C GLN A 45 6.30 16.52 12.90
N ASP A 46 6.51 17.05 11.69
CA ASP A 46 5.47 17.82 10.99
C ASP A 46 4.22 16.96 10.73
N ALA A 47 4.39 15.66 10.45
CA ALA A 47 3.27 14.72 10.27
C ALA A 47 2.53 14.39 11.57
N ALA A 48 3.23 14.28 12.70
CA ALA A 48 2.59 14.15 14.02
C ALA A 48 1.81 15.44 14.39
N ASP A 49 2.37 16.60 14.10
CA ASP A 49 1.70 17.90 14.24
C ASP A 49 0.47 17.99 13.30
N GLN A 50 0.53 17.43 12.07
CA GLN A 50 -0.64 17.34 11.19
C GLN A 50 -1.74 16.43 11.76
N ILE A 51 -1.40 15.31 12.40
CA ILE A 51 -2.38 14.44 13.07
C ILE A 51 -3.05 15.19 14.23
N ALA A 52 -2.28 15.86 15.07
CA ALA A 52 -2.79 16.63 16.21
C ALA A 52 -3.68 17.81 15.79
N ALA A 53 -3.34 18.49 14.69
CA ALA A 53 -4.12 19.61 14.15
C ALA A 53 -5.35 19.17 13.32
N ASN A 54 -5.31 17.99 12.69
CA ASN A 54 -6.35 17.52 11.75
C ASN A 54 -6.87 16.12 12.11
N PRO A 55 -7.32 15.84 13.35
CA PRO A 55 -7.72 14.49 13.77
C PRO A 55 -8.86 13.91 12.92
N HIS A 56 -9.74 14.75 12.39
CA HIS A 56 -10.81 14.33 11.48
C HIS A 56 -10.30 13.77 10.13
N ALA A 57 -9.16 14.25 9.62
CA ALA A 57 -8.58 13.76 8.36
C ALA A 57 -8.12 12.31 8.51
N VAL A 58 -7.47 11.98 9.64
CA VAL A 58 -7.00 10.61 9.95
C VAL A 58 -8.02 9.75 10.70
N LYS A 59 -9.27 10.24 10.88
CA LYS A 59 -10.33 9.58 11.65
C LYS A 59 -9.93 9.23 13.09
N ALA A 60 -9.16 10.09 13.75
CA ALA A 60 -8.73 9.88 15.12
C ALA A 60 -9.86 10.16 16.14
N GLY A 61 -10.03 9.27 17.11
CA GLY A 61 -10.76 9.51 18.35
C GLY A 61 -9.82 9.84 19.53
N VAL A 62 -10.37 10.32 20.64
CA VAL A 62 -9.61 10.71 21.86
C VAL A 62 -8.95 9.53 22.62
N GLN A 63 -8.93 8.34 22.02
CA GLN A 63 -8.35 7.10 22.54
C GLN A 63 -7.41 6.43 21.52
N ASP A 64 -7.19 7.05 20.36
CA ASP A 64 -6.22 6.60 19.36
C ASP A 64 -4.83 7.15 19.68
N GLU A 65 -3.80 6.31 19.58
CA GLU A 65 -2.40 6.71 19.57
C GLU A 65 -1.74 6.29 18.24
N PHE A 66 -0.81 7.10 17.75
CA PHE A 66 -0.16 6.91 16.45
C PHE A 66 1.36 6.77 16.61
N GLN A 67 1.91 5.65 16.14
CA GLN A 67 3.35 5.40 16.14
C GLN A 67 3.84 5.32 14.69
N ALA A 68 4.79 6.19 14.32
CA ALA A 68 5.35 6.19 12.98
C ALA A 68 6.13 4.88 12.72
N ALA A 69 5.75 4.17 11.66
CA ALA A 69 6.36 2.93 11.18
C ALA A 69 7.37 3.21 10.05
N ASN A 70 7.06 4.15 9.15
CA ASN A 70 7.91 4.52 8.02
C ASN A 70 7.86 6.03 7.73
N VAL A 71 8.93 6.58 7.17
CA VAL A 71 9.04 7.99 6.77
C VAL A 71 9.84 8.10 5.47
N GLN A 72 9.13 8.51 4.41
CA GLN A 72 9.70 8.87 3.13
C GLN A 72 9.64 10.39 2.95
N VAL A 73 10.71 10.95 2.39
CA VAL A 73 10.75 12.31 1.86
C VAL A 73 11.29 12.20 0.45
N ASP A 74 10.64 12.85 -0.51
CA ASP A 74 10.94 12.74 -1.93
C ASP A 74 11.91 13.83 -2.42
N PRO A 75 12.39 13.78 -3.68
CA PRO A 75 13.36 14.75 -4.20
C PRO A 75 12.83 16.18 -4.30
N ASP A 76 11.51 16.38 -4.41
CA ASP A 76 10.85 17.69 -4.40
C ASP A 76 10.57 18.22 -2.98
N GLY A 77 10.86 17.42 -1.96
CA GLY A 77 10.63 17.72 -0.55
C GLY A 77 9.26 17.28 -0.01
N THR A 78 8.35 16.75 -0.84
CA THR A 78 7.09 16.15 -0.35
C THR A 78 7.38 14.98 0.58
N ARG A 79 6.45 14.73 1.51
CA ARG A 79 6.70 13.88 2.69
C ARG A 79 5.55 12.92 2.91
N HIS A 80 5.88 11.68 3.22
CA HIS A 80 4.92 10.61 3.45
C HIS A 80 5.33 9.85 4.71
N VAL A 81 4.49 9.92 5.74
CA VAL A 81 4.76 9.26 7.03
C VAL A 81 3.63 8.29 7.33
N HIS A 82 3.99 7.02 7.48
CA HIS A 82 3.08 5.92 7.76
C HIS A 82 3.06 5.67 9.25
N PHE A 83 1.86 5.59 9.83
CA PHE A 83 1.64 5.39 11.27
C PHE A 83 0.81 4.13 11.51
N ASN A 84 1.34 3.27 12.38
CA ASN A 84 0.55 2.25 13.07
C ASN A 84 -0.36 2.94 14.10
N ARG A 85 -1.60 2.45 14.23
CA ARG A 85 -2.57 2.94 15.21
C ARG A 85 -2.72 1.95 16.37
N THR A 86 -2.80 2.46 17.60
CA THR A 86 -3.40 1.73 18.72
C THR A 86 -4.66 2.43 19.20
N TYR A 87 -5.59 1.69 19.79
CA TYR A 87 -6.82 2.21 20.40
C TYR A 87 -6.92 1.69 21.84
N GLN A 88 -6.90 2.61 22.81
CA GLN A 88 -6.79 2.28 24.25
C GLN A 88 -5.58 1.35 24.54
N GLY A 89 -4.49 1.53 23.80
CA GLY A 89 -3.27 0.71 23.88
C GLY A 89 -3.32 -0.65 23.15
N LEU A 90 -4.44 -1.02 22.51
CA LEU A 90 -4.53 -2.23 21.69
C LEU A 90 -4.17 -1.95 20.22
N PRO A 91 -3.39 -2.79 19.53
CA PRO A 91 -3.13 -2.64 18.09
C PRO A 91 -4.42 -2.62 17.26
N VAL A 92 -4.48 -1.77 16.23
CA VAL A 92 -5.61 -1.69 15.29
C VAL A 92 -5.22 -2.26 13.93
N ARG A 93 -5.64 -3.50 13.63
CA ARG A 93 -5.46 -4.16 12.33
C ARG A 93 -6.31 -3.46 11.27
N GLY A 94 -5.72 -2.99 10.17
CA GLY A 94 -6.41 -2.17 9.16
C GLY A 94 -6.72 -0.73 9.59
N GLY A 95 -6.19 -0.27 10.73
CA GLY A 95 -6.38 1.10 11.24
C GLY A 95 -5.23 2.05 10.97
N ASP A 96 -4.19 1.61 10.27
CA ASP A 96 -3.01 2.40 9.93
C ASP A 96 -3.34 3.56 8.96
N VAL A 97 -2.44 4.54 8.90
CA VAL A 97 -2.63 5.76 8.10
C VAL A 97 -1.33 6.32 7.57
N ILE A 98 -1.31 6.74 6.31
CA ILE A 98 -0.22 7.52 5.72
C ILE A 98 -0.63 8.99 5.64
N VAL A 99 0.18 9.86 6.22
CA VAL A 99 0.05 11.32 6.16
C VAL A 99 0.92 11.82 5.02
N HIS A 100 0.31 12.36 3.97
CA HIS A 100 1.01 13.02 2.87
C HIS A 100 1.06 14.52 3.13
N SER A 101 2.25 15.12 3.05
CA SER A 101 2.48 16.53 3.30
C SER A 101 3.28 17.18 2.18
N THR A 102 2.93 18.44 1.91
CA THR A 102 3.67 19.36 1.04
C THR A 102 5.12 19.56 1.53
N PRO A 103 6.03 20.11 0.70
CA PRO A 103 7.43 20.32 1.09
C PRO A 103 7.61 21.14 2.38
N GLY A 104 6.76 22.14 2.61
CA GLY A 104 6.73 22.95 3.84
C GLY A 104 6.04 22.29 5.05
N GLY A 105 5.76 20.99 5.03
CA GLY A 105 5.23 20.23 6.17
C GLY A 105 3.72 20.36 6.43
N ARG A 106 2.98 21.13 5.63
CA ARG A 106 1.50 21.16 5.71
C ARG A 106 0.90 19.90 5.10
N LEU A 107 -0.17 19.40 5.72
CA LEU A 107 -1.02 18.33 5.20
C LEU A 107 -1.48 18.62 3.76
N ASP A 108 -1.34 17.62 2.90
CA ASP A 108 -1.91 17.57 1.55
C ASP A 108 -3.10 16.60 1.54
N SER A 109 -2.86 15.34 1.89
CA SER A 109 -3.85 14.27 1.86
C SER A 109 -3.50 13.13 2.84
N THR A 110 -4.41 12.18 3.01
CA THR A 110 -4.23 11.00 3.88
C THR A 110 -4.65 9.74 3.17
N THR A 111 -3.90 8.65 3.32
CA THR A 111 -4.31 7.30 2.90
C THR A 111 -4.63 6.46 4.12
N LEU A 112 -5.84 5.90 4.17
CA LEU A 112 -6.36 5.06 5.24
C LEU A 112 -7.64 4.33 4.77
N THR A 113 -7.99 3.22 5.41
CA THR A 113 -9.22 2.46 5.10
C THR A 113 -10.35 2.64 6.12
N LEU A 114 -10.05 3.18 7.31
CA LEU A 114 -11.05 3.36 8.37
C LEU A 114 -12.10 4.43 7.97
N GLU A 115 -13.38 4.07 7.96
CA GLU A 115 -14.44 5.00 7.52
C GLU A 115 -14.75 6.08 8.58
N ALA A 116 -14.75 5.71 9.87
CA ALA A 116 -15.14 6.56 11.00
C ALA A 116 -14.32 6.25 12.28
N PRO A 117 -14.19 7.20 13.23
CA PRO A 117 -13.43 7.01 14.46
C PRO A 117 -13.92 5.85 15.34
N LEU A 118 -12.99 5.22 16.06
CA LEU A 118 -13.25 4.04 16.88
C LEU A 118 -14.01 4.38 18.17
N THR A 119 -15.12 3.66 18.42
CA THR A 119 -16.08 3.91 19.51
C THR A 119 -16.44 2.65 20.32
N LEU A 120 -15.76 1.53 20.07
CA LEU A 120 -16.04 0.25 20.70
C LEU A 120 -15.45 0.10 22.11
N SER A 121 -16.15 -0.61 23.00
CA SER A 121 -15.52 -1.08 24.26
C SER A 121 -14.47 -2.15 23.98
N VAL A 122 -13.28 -1.97 24.59
CA VAL A 122 -12.14 -2.90 24.56
C VAL A 122 -12.14 -3.94 25.68
N THR A 123 -13.20 -4.01 26.49
CA THR A 123 -13.34 -5.08 27.50
C THR A 123 -13.81 -6.38 26.83
N PRO A 124 -13.04 -7.48 26.90
CA PRO A 124 -13.46 -8.76 26.35
C PRO A 124 -14.38 -9.52 27.32
N SER A 125 -15.39 -10.21 26.78
CA SER A 125 -16.20 -11.20 27.50
C SER A 125 -15.61 -12.61 27.40
N VAL A 126 -14.79 -12.85 26.37
CA VAL A 126 -14.11 -14.11 26.07
C VAL A 126 -12.67 -14.00 26.55
N THR A 127 -12.19 -14.97 27.32
CA THR A 127 -10.78 -15.03 27.75
C THR A 127 -9.85 -15.49 26.63
N ASP A 128 -8.59 -15.09 26.71
CA ASP A 128 -7.45 -15.60 25.94
C ASP A 128 -7.51 -17.14 25.76
N ARG A 129 -7.71 -17.87 26.86
CA ARG A 129 -7.78 -19.34 26.88
C ARG A 129 -8.99 -19.90 26.13
N GLN A 130 -10.13 -19.20 26.16
CA GLN A 130 -11.31 -19.58 25.39
C GLN A 130 -11.12 -19.31 23.89
N ALA A 131 -10.43 -18.23 23.53
CA ALA A 131 -10.08 -17.94 22.15
C ALA A 131 -9.06 -18.95 21.59
N ILE A 132 -7.99 -19.26 22.35
CA ILE A 132 -7.02 -20.32 22.01
C ILE A 132 -7.74 -21.66 21.81
N ALA A 133 -8.66 -22.04 22.71
CA ALA A 133 -9.44 -23.27 22.56
C ALA A 133 -10.39 -23.27 21.33
N LYS A 134 -10.77 -22.11 20.80
CA LYS A 134 -11.52 -21.98 19.54
C LYS A 134 -10.59 -22.14 18.33
N GLY A 135 -9.46 -21.42 18.29
CA GLY A 135 -8.52 -21.49 17.17
C GLY A 135 -7.86 -22.87 17.02
N VAL A 136 -7.42 -23.47 18.14
CA VAL A 136 -6.85 -24.82 18.17
C VAL A 136 -7.87 -25.89 17.73
N LYS A 137 -9.18 -25.61 17.82
CA LYS A 137 -10.23 -26.50 17.29
C LYS A 137 -10.40 -26.39 15.77
N LEU A 138 -10.10 -25.24 15.17
CA LEU A 138 -10.14 -25.04 13.72
C LEU A 138 -8.89 -25.60 13.03
N PHE A 139 -7.73 -25.48 13.67
CA PHE A 139 -6.45 -25.95 13.15
C PHE A 139 -6.48 -27.41 12.68
N ARG A 140 -6.08 -27.65 11.42
CA ARG A 140 -5.91 -28.98 10.84
C ARG A 140 -4.42 -29.32 10.79
N GLY A 141 -4.07 -30.59 11.00
CA GLY A 141 -2.67 -31.01 11.16
C GLY A 141 -2.18 -31.01 12.61
N THR A 142 -0.87 -31.00 12.78
CA THR A 142 -0.13 -31.17 14.04
C THR A 142 -0.06 -29.87 14.82
N LYS A 143 -0.67 -29.84 16.02
CA LYS A 143 -0.70 -28.62 16.85
C LYS A 143 0.61 -28.46 17.63
N GLY A 144 1.26 -27.31 17.47
CA GLY A 144 2.33 -26.82 18.32
C GLY A 144 1.79 -25.87 19.39
N ASP A 145 2.56 -24.83 19.72
CA ASP A 145 2.16 -23.81 20.68
C ASP A 145 1.16 -22.82 20.07
N ALA A 146 0.21 -22.33 20.89
CA ALA A 146 -0.81 -21.39 20.47
C ALA A 146 -0.87 -20.17 21.40
N THR A 147 -0.97 -18.99 20.80
CA THR A 147 -1.00 -17.68 21.48
C THR A 147 -2.27 -16.91 21.11
N ALA A 148 -2.64 -15.91 21.91
CA ALA A 148 -3.72 -14.99 21.57
C ALA A 148 -3.36 -13.55 21.95
N VAL A 149 -3.55 -12.62 21.01
CA VAL A 149 -3.32 -11.19 21.18
C VAL A 149 -4.64 -10.45 21.02
N LEU A 150 -5.01 -9.63 22.01
CA LEU A 150 -6.21 -8.80 21.92
C LEU A 150 -5.94 -7.59 21.01
N LYS A 151 -6.72 -7.45 19.95
CA LYS A 151 -6.61 -6.38 18.95
C LYS A 151 -7.98 -5.75 18.66
N VAL A 152 -7.96 -4.55 18.10
CA VAL A 152 -9.11 -4.05 17.34
C VAL A 152 -8.90 -4.46 15.88
N ASP A 153 -9.83 -5.20 15.31
CA ASP A 153 -9.87 -5.46 13.87
C ASP A 153 -10.78 -4.42 13.21
N ALA A 154 -10.24 -3.67 12.27
CA ALA A 154 -10.91 -2.59 11.54
C ALA A 154 -10.82 -2.80 10.01
N THR A 155 -10.53 -4.02 9.57
CA THR A 155 -10.47 -4.39 8.14
C THR A 155 -11.85 -4.36 7.48
N ALA A 156 -12.88 -4.74 8.24
CA ALA A 156 -14.28 -4.62 7.85
C ALA A 156 -14.91 -3.28 8.30
N ALA A 157 -15.93 -2.82 7.57
CA ALA A 157 -16.64 -1.55 7.80
C ALA A 157 -17.34 -1.39 9.18
N THR A 158 -17.32 -2.42 10.03
CA THR A 158 -17.71 -2.32 11.45
C THR A 158 -16.61 -2.92 12.30
N PRO A 159 -15.72 -2.09 12.88
CA PRO A 159 -14.60 -2.58 13.68
C PRO A 159 -15.02 -3.39 14.91
N LYS A 160 -14.25 -4.43 15.22
CA LYS A 160 -14.52 -5.39 16.31
C LYS A 160 -13.36 -5.47 17.28
N LEU A 161 -13.66 -5.90 18.51
CA LEU A 161 -12.66 -6.35 19.46
C LEU A 161 -12.46 -7.85 19.24
N VAL A 162 -11.25 -8.28 18.91
CA VAL A 162 -10.94 -9.68 18.57
C VAL A 162 -9.72 -10.16 19.35
N TRP A 163 -9.70 -11.47 19.62
CA TRP A 163 -8.45 -12.19 19.84
C TRP A 163 -7.95 -12.66 18.48
N GLU A 164 -6.80 -12.18 18.05
CA GLU A 164 -6.04 -12.84 16.99
C GLU A 164 -5.33 -14.03 17.64
N VAL A 165 -5.72 -15.23 17.24
CA VAL A 165 -5.21 -16.50 17.78
C VAL A 165 -4.29 -17.12 16.74
N THR A 166 -2.98 -17.08 16.99
CA THR A 166 -2.00 -17.80 16.19
C THR A 166 -1.85 -19.20 16.78
N VAL A 167 -2.19 -20.22 16.00
CA VAL A 167 -1.90 -21.63 16.31
C VAL A 167 -0.74 -22.05 15.42
N ASN A 168 0.44 -22.15 16.01
CA ASN A 168 1.61 -22.67 15.32
C ASN A 168 1.52 -24.20 15.26
N GLY A 169 2.11 -24.80 14.24
CA GLY A 169 2.13 -26.24 14.11
C GLY A 169 2.71 -26.68 12.77
N THR A 170 2.27 -27.85 12.31
CA THR A 170 2.33 -28.19 10.89
C THR A 170 0.92 -28.41 10.37
N GLY A 171 0.65 -27.93 9.16
CA GLY A 171 -0.59 -28.17 8.46
C GLY A 171 -0.74 -29.66 8.10
N PRO A 172 -1.81 -30.03 7.39
CA PRO A 172 -2.01 -31.40 6.93
C PRO A 172 -0.85 -31.85 6.02
N ASP A 173 -0.45 -30.97 5.09
CA ASP A 173 0.81 -30.91 4.31
C ASP A 173 2.10 -31.31 5.06
N GLN A 174 2.21 -31.04 6.35
CA GLN A 174 3.46 -30.92 7.10
C GLN A 174 4.33 -29.72 6.72
N ALA A 175 3.86 -28.83 5.85
CA ALA A 175 4.36 -27.48 5.87
C ALA A 175 4.07 -26.90 7.27
N PRO A 176 5.01 -26.21 7.89
CA PRO A 176 4.75 -25.47 9.11
C PRO A 176 3.67 -24.43 8.86
N SER A 177 2.75 -24.34 9.82
CA SER A 177 1.50 -23.61 9.67
C SER A 177 1.41 -22.62 10.82
N HIS A 178 1.33 -21.35 10.45
CA HIS A 178 1.09 -20.21 11.32
C HIS A 178 -0.36 -19.78 11.12
N PHE A 179 -1.27 -20.68 11.49
CA PHE A 179 -2.70 -20.48 11.31
C PHE A 179 -3.19 -19.42 12.29
N HIS A 180 -3.44 -18.22 11.77
CA HIS A 180 -4.08 -17.13 12.49
C HIS A 180 -5.60 -17.24 12.31
N VAL A 181 -6.35 -16.98 13.37
CA VAL A 181 -7.80 -16.82 13.29
C VAL A 181 -8.29 -15.74 14.23
N LEU A 182 -9.18 -14.88 13.73
CA LEU A 182 -9.86 -13.89 14.55
C LEU A 182 -11.04 -14.52 15.29
N VAL A 183 -11.01 -14.43 16.62
CA VAL A 183 -12.12 -14.84 17.49
C VAL A 183 -12.73 -13.58 18.10
N ASP A 184 -14.03 -13.35 17.87
CA ASP A 184 -14.75 -12.21 18.44
C ASP A 184 -14.63 -12.24 19.97
N ALA A 185 -14.07 -11.19 20.56
CA ALA A 185 -13.74 -11.17 21.98
C ALA A 185 -14.97 -10.98 22.89
N LYS A 186 -16.18 -10.84 22.33
CA LYS A 186 -17.45 -10.68 23.05
C LYS A 186 -18.38 -11.88 22.88
N THR A 187 -18.47 -12.48 21.69
CA THR A 187 -19.32 -13.66 21.43
C THR A 187 -18.54 -14.97 21.43
N GLY A 188 -17.25 -14.93 21.07
CA GLY A 188 -16.41 -16.11 20.86
C GLY A 188 -16.62 -16.76 19.50
N ASP A 189 -17.31 -16.10 18.56
CA ASP A 189 -17.46 -16.59 17.19
C ASP A 189 -16.12 -16.47 16.44
N THR A 190 -15.83 -17.46 15.60
CA THR A 190 -14.62 -17.49 14.77
C THR A 190 -14.92 -16.86 13.41
N GLY A 191 -14.16 -15.84 13.04
CA GLY A 191 -14.29 -15.12 11.77
C GLY A 191 -13.22 -15.53 10.77
N GLU A 192 -12.55 -14.53 10.21
CA GLU A 192 -11.45 -14.68 9.25
C GLU A 192 -10.28 -15.50 9.81
N SER A 193 -9.69 -16.34 8.96
CA SER A 193 -8.48 -17.11 9.26
C SER A 193 -7.59 -17.22 8.04
N TRP A 194 -6.28 -17.15 8.23
CA TRP A 194 -5.25 -17.26 7.19
C TRP A 194 -4.03 -18.00 7.76
N ASP A 195 -3.12 -18.41 6.89
CA ASP A 195 -1.79 -18.89 7.30
C ASP A 195 -0.73 -17.90 6.81
N THR A 196 0.33 -17.64 7.58
CA THR A 196 1.48 -16.84 7.11
C THR A 196 2.64 -17.71 6.60
N PHE A 197 2.51 -19.03 6.63
CA PHE A 197 3.35 -20.00 5.94
C PHE A 197 2.45 -20.98 5.16
N SER A 198 1.67 -20.46 4.21
CA SER A 198 0.88 -21.36 3.37
C SER A 198 1.81 -22.19 2.48
N ALA A 199 1.46 -23.45 2.29
CA ALA A 199 2.27 -24.41 1.54
C ALA A 199 2.05 -24.28 0.03
N PHE A 200 3.12 -24.38 -0.75
CA PHE A 200 3.01 -24.64 -2.18
C PHE A 200 2.44 -26.07 -2.48
N LEU A 201 2.34 -27.02 -1.52
CA LEU A 201 1.77 -28.40 -1.69
C LEU A 201 1.10 -29.06 -0.45
N HIS A 202 0.52 -30.26 -0.60
CA HIS A 202 -0.35 -31.03 0.35
C HIS A 202 0.30 -32.28 1.08
N GLU A 203 -0.49 -33.07 1.84
CA GLU A 203 -0.24 -33.92 3.06
C GLU A 203 0.94 -34.96 3.23
N GLY A 204 1.84 -34.80 4.23
CA GLY A 204 2.38 -35.89 5.15
C GLY A 204 3.94 -36.06 5.37
N VAL A 205 4.55 -36.53 6.51
CA VAL A 205 4.14 -36.95 7.91
C VAL A 205 5.32 -36.93 9.00
N GLN A 206 5.30 -36.06 10.05
CA GLN A 206 5.87 -36.19 11.47
C GLN A 206 7.44 -36.27 11.79
N PRO A 207 7.98 -36.08 13.05
CA PRO A 207 8.23 -34.79 13.78
C PRO A 207 9.53 -34.67 14.69
N LYS A 208 9.97 -33.45 15.15
CA LYS A 208 10.32 -33.09 16.60
C LYS A 208 11.10 -31.76 16.92
N THR A 209 10.40 -30.83 17.60
CA THR A 209 10.76 -30.00 18.80
C THR A 209 11.94 -28.98 18.87
N ALA A 210 11.59 -27.68 18.85
CA ALA A 210 11.93 -26.57 19.80
C ALA A 210 13.39 -26.07 20.00
N ALA A 211 13.71 -24.79 20.31
CA ALA A 211 12.92 -23.60 20.71
C ALA A 211 13.57 -22.26 20.23
N ALA A 212 12.90 -21.11 20.44
CA ALA A 212 13.24 -19.77 19.91
C ALA A 212 14.19 -18.88 20.76
N PRO A 213 14.68 -17.73 20.24
CA PRO A 213 15.50 -16.74 20.99
C PRO A 213 15.01 -15.27 20.83
N ALA A 214 15.88 -14.31 21.15
CA ALA A 214 15.72 -12.87 20.89
C ALA A 214 16.51 -12.38 19.65
N ALA A 215 16.30 -11.11 19.28
CA ALA A 215 16.89 -10.42 18.14
C ALA A 215 18.43 -10.27 18.18
N GLN A 216 19.05 -10.15 17.00
CA GLN A 216 20.49 -9.93 16.83
C GLN A 216 20.91 -8.48 17.17
N PRO A 217 21.98 -8.26 17.96
CA PRO A 217 22.60 -6.95 18.09
C PRO A 217 23.50 -6.65 16.87
N ALA A 218 23.29 -5.49 16.22
CA ALA A 218 24.15 -5.03 15.13
C ALA A 218 25.55 -4.66 15.66
N ALA A 219 26.56 -5.50 15.34
CA ALA A 219 27.96 -5.28 15.72
C ALA A 219 28.83 -5.15 14.46
N ALA A 220 29.32 -3.94 14.20
CA ALA A 220 30.15 -3.66 13.03
C ALA A 220 31.63 -3.97 13.28
N LEU A 221 32.18 -4.90 12.50
CA LEU A 221 33.60 -5.03 12.19
C LEU A 221 33.71 -5.41 10.71
N ALA A 222 34.55 -4.71 9.95
CA ALA A 222 34.74 -4.96 8.53
C ALA A 222 35.55 -6.25 8.32
N ALA A 223 34.85 -7.38 8.23
CA ALA A 223 35.44 -8.61 7.70
C ALA A 223 35.69 -8.44 6.19
N ALA A 224 36.73 -9.09 5.67
CA ALA A 224 37.16 -8.88 4.28
C ALA A 224 36.17 -9.56 3.31
N THR A 225 35.49 -8.76 2.50
CA THR A 225 34.72 -9.25 1.35
C THR A 225 35.65 -9.94 0.34
N ALA A 226 35.24 -11.09 -0.17
CA ALA A 226 35.90 -11.78 -1.27
C ALA A 226 34.85 -12.34 -2.23
N ASP A 227 35.14 -12.33 -3.53
CA ASP A 227 34.28 -12.95 -4.54
C ASP A 227 34.65 -14.43 -4.70
N GLY A 228 33.63 -15.30 -4.61
CA GLY A 228 33.74 -16.75 -4.79
C GLY A 228 33.05 -17.23 -6.07
N THR A 229 33.41 -18.43 -6.52
CA THR A 229 32.73 -19.10 -7.65
C THR A 229 31.67 -20.04 -7.10
N GLY A 230 30.40 -19.74 -7.32
CA GLY A 230 29.27 -20.64 -7.01
C GLY A 230 28.89 -21.50 -8.21
N LYS A 231 28.38 -22.71 -7.93
CA LYS A 231 27.83 -23.66 -8.93
C LYS A 231 26.50 -24.23 -8.43
N GLY A 232 25.43 -23.46 -8.62
CA GLY A 232 24.07 -23.77 -8.18
C GLY A 232 23.33 -24.77 -9.08
N TYR A 233 22.19 -25.27 -8.61
CA TYR A 233 21.33 -26.20 -9.33
C TYR A 233 20.35 -25.46 -10.27
N GLN A 234 19.79 -24.34 -9.82
CA GLN A 234 18.93 -23.46 -10.62
C GLN A 234 19.74 -22.35 -11.30
N VAL A 235 20.64 -21.67 -10.58
CA VAL A 235 21.32 -20.45 -11.07
C VAL A 235 22.60 -20.76 -11.87
N GLY A 236 23.06 -22.01 -11.84
CA GLY A 236 24.27 -22.47 -12.52
C GLY A 236 25.57 -21.87 -11.97
N ASN A 237 26.55 -21.65 -12.85
CA ASN A 237 27.84 -21.08 -12.46
C ASN A 237 27.74 -19.55 -12.30
N VAL A 238 27.89 -19.04 -11.08
CA VAL A 238 27.71 -17.62 -10.71
C VAL A 238 28.84 -17.11 -9.82
N THR A 239 28.93 -15.78 -9.65
CA THR A 239 29.76 -15.18 -8.59
C THR A 239 28.95 -15.04 -7.30
N VAL A 240 29.56 -15.34 -6.16
CA VAL A 240 28.97 -15.15 -4.83
C VAL A 240 29.86 -14.28 -3.96
N SER A 241 29.30 -13.22 -3.36
CA SER A 241 30.01 -12.41 -2.36
C SER A 241 30.17 -13.23 -1.07
N THR A 242 31.36 -13.21 -0.48
CA THR A 242 31.69 -14.03 0.70
C THR A 242 32.50 -13.25 1.71
N THR A 243 32.55 -13.77 2.93
CA THR A 243 33.39 -13.25 4.01
C THR A 243 34.63 -14.13 4.13
N GLN A 244 35.82 -13.58 3.89
CA GLN A 244 37.08 -14.29 4.14
C GLN A 244 37.37 -14.32 5.66
N ASN A 245 37.71 -15.50 6.17
CA ASN A 245 38.03 -15.77 7.56
C ASN A 245 39.35 -16.53 7.67
N SER A 246 40.34 -15.95 8.36
CA SER A 246 41.68 -16.52 8.52
C SER A 246 41.74 -17.89 9.23
N THR A 247 40.62 -18.34 9.83
CA THR A 247 40.51 -19.63 10.52
C THR A 247 39.64 -20.65 9.78
N THR A 248 38.66 -20.21 8.98
CA THR A 248 37.71 -21.10 8.28
C THR A 248 37.72 -20.99 6.75
N GLY A 249 38.61 -20.18 6.18
CA GLY A 249 38.71 -19.94 4.74
C GLY A 249 37.75 -18.84 4.30
N TYR A 250 36.55 -19.23 3.87
CA TYR A 250 35.49 -18.35 3.40
C TYR A 250 34.14 -18.80 3.97
N THR A 251 33.18 -17.88 4.07
CA THR A 251 31.81 -18.14 4.53
C THR A 251 30.81 -17.49 3.57
N LEU A 252 29.68 -18.15 3.26
CA LEU A 252 28.56 -17.60 2.48
C LEU A 252 27.79 -16.50 3.24
N LYS A 253 28.50 -15.38 3.43
CA LYS A 253 28.06 -14.19 4.13
C LYS A 253 28.57 -12.97 3.38
N ASP A 254 27.68 -12.05 3.03
CA ASP A 254 27.95 -10.93 2.14
C ASP A 254 28.04 -9.59 2.90
N PRO A 255 29.26 -9.03 3.13
CA PRO A 255 29.39 -7.73 3.79
C PRO A 255 28.95 -6.54 2.92
N ALA A 256 28.88 -6.70 1.60
CA ALA A 256 28.47 -5.63 0.67
C ALA A 256 26.94 -5.43 0.66
N ARG A 257 26.18 -6.47 1.04
CA ARG A 257 24.71 -6.49 1.11
C ARG A 257 24.22 -6.71 2.55
N GLY A 258 24.72 -5.84 3.43
CA GLY A 258 24.21 -5.71 4.80
C GLY A 258 24.58 -6.83 5.77
N ASN A 259 25.58 -7.66 5.45
CA ASN A 259 25.97 -8.86 6.22
C ASN A 259 24.95 -10.02 6.16
N GLY A 260 24.13 -10.09 5.10
CA GLY A 260 23.25 -11.23 4.84
C GLY A 260 24.03 -12.55 4.72
N GLU A 261 23.44 -13.66 5.16
CA GLU A 261 24.17 -14.92 5.38
C GLU A 261 23.30 -16.14 5.04
N THR A 262 23.81 -17.02 4.18
CA THR A 262 23.19 -18.32 3.86
C THR A 262 23.77 -19.41 4.75
N ARG A 263 22.89 -20.19 5.37
CA ARG A 263 23.21 -21.22 6.36
C ARG A 263 22.54 -22.54 6.03
N ASP A 264 23.18 -23.64 6.44
CA ASP A 264 22.64 -24.98 6.31
C ASP A 264 21.78 -25.32 7.54
N ALA A 265 20.48 -25.54 7.35
CA ALA A 265 19.56 -25.99 8.40
C ALA A 265 19.78 -27.46 8.82
N GLN A 266 20.62 -28.21 8.11
CA GLN A 266 20.98 -29.61 8.36
C GLN A 266 19.75 -30.54 8.38
N ASN A 267 18.77 -30.27 7.52
CA ASN A 267 17.49 -30.97 7.39
C ASN A 267 16.64 -31.02 8.67
N LYS A 268 16.85 -30.04 9.55
CA LYS A 268 16.06 -29.77 10.76
C LYS A 268 15.06 -28.64 10.50
N THR A 269 13.99 -28.61 11.27
CA THR A 269 13.13 -27.41 11.43
C THR A 269 13.35 -26.81 12.82
N VAL A 270 12.71 -25.67 13.07
CA VAL A 270 12.57 -25.07 14.41
C VAL A 270 11.10 -25.06 14.83
N ALA A 271 10.80 -24.50 16.00
CA ALA A 271 9.41 -24.16 16.32
C ALA A 271 9.03 -22.88 15.58
N ASN A 272 7.84 -22.86 14.99
CA ASN A 272 7.23 -21.69 14.38
C ASN A 272 8.12 -21.06 13.28
N ASP A 273 8.86 -21.88 12.52
CA ASP A 273 9.63 -21.50 11.31
C ASP A 273 10.36 -20.15 11.36
N SER A 274 10.87 -19.83 12.56
CA SER A 274 11.53 -18.59 12.89
C SER A 274 12.97 -18.89 13.35
N PRO A 275 13.90 -19.14 12.40
CA PRO A 275 15.28 -19.53 12.68
C PRO A 275 15.99 -18.69 13.75
N PRO A 276 16.37 -19.28 14.90
CA PRO A 276 16.99 -18.58 16.00
C PRO A 276 18.23 -17.77 15.57
N ALA A 277 18.45 -16.61 16.19
CA ALA A 277 19.72 -15.89 16.12
C ALA A 277 20.90 -16.85 16.41
N GLY A 278 21.75 -17.08 15.39
CA GLY A 278 22.88 -18.03 15.48
C GLY A 278 22.55 -19.50 15.17
N TRP A 279 21.30 -19.84 14.84
CA TRP A 279 20.94 -21.17 14.31
C TRP A 279 21.49 -21.40 12.91
N GLY A 280 21.36 -22.64 12.41
CA GLY A 280 21.93 -23.11 11.16
C GLY A 280 23.45 -23.24 11.24
N ALA A 281 24.02 -24.24 10.56
CA ALA A 281 25.45 -24.33 10.39
C ALA A 281 25.91 -23.26 9.39
N ALA A 282 26.95 -22.50 9.75
CA ALA A 282 27.61 -21.61 8.81
C ALA A 282 28.32 -22.46 7.74
N LEU A 283 27.97 -22.23 6.48
CA LEU A 283 28.63 -22.87 5.35
C LEU A 283 30.00 -22.23 5.17
N ASN A 284 31.05 -23.04 5.32
CA ASN A 284 32.44 -22.63 5.22
C ASN A 284 33.16 -23.45 4.15
N ASP A 285 34.04 -22.80 3.38
CA ASP A 285 34.84 -23.42 2.34
C ASP A 285 36.30 -22.92 2.36
N ALA A 286 37.24 -23.71 1.83
CA ALA A 286 38.67 -23.47 1.91
C ALA A 286 39.26 -22.68 0.73
N ASP A 287 38.69 -22.75 -0.48
CA ASP A 287 39.25 -22.13 -1.70
C ASP A 287 38.30 -21.15 -2.42
N ASN A 288 37.10 -20.97 -1.88
CA ASN A 288 36.00 -20.13 -2.35
C ASN A 288 35.27 -20.66 -3.60
N VAL A 289 35.28 -21.98 -3.81
CA VAL A 289 34.59 -22.66 -4.93
C VAL A 289 33.43 -23.52 -4.40
N TRP A 290 32.23 -22.93 -4.39
CA TRP A 290 31.04 -23.50 -3.78
C TRP A 290 30.22 -24.34 -4.76
N GLY A 291 29.80 -25.54 -4.33
CA GLY A 291 28.88 -26.39 -5.06
C GLY A 291 29.46 -27.06 -6.31
N ASN A 292 28.63 -27.89 -6.96
CA ASN A 292 29.03 -28.64 -8.15
C ASN A 292 27.93 -28.78 -9.23
N ASN A 293 26.86 -27.99 -9.14
CA ASN A 293 25.63 -28.10 -9.96
C ASN A 293 24.83 -29.41 -9.76
N ALA A 294 25.06 -30.17 -8.67
CA ALA A 294 24.29 -31.35 -8.32
C ALA A 294 23.82 -31.33 -6.85
N LEU A 295 22.60 -31.85 -6.62
CA LEU A 295 21.96 -31.93 -5.30
C LEU A 295 22.61 -32.92 -4.32
N THR A 296 23.65 -33.64 -4.76
CA THR A 296 24.52 -34.45 -3.88
C THR A 296 25.50 -33.61 -3.07
N ASP A 297 25.68 -32.34 -3.42
CA ASP A 297 26.45 -31.35 -2.67
C ASP A 297 25.52 -30.25 -2.13
N ARG A 298 25.61 -30.00 -0.83
CA ARG A 298 24.81 -29.01 -0.09
C ARG A 298 25.18 -27.58 -0.47
N ALA A 299 26.44 -27.35 -0.83
CA ALA A 299 26.89 -26.05 -1.30
C ALA A 299 26.24 -25.64 -2.64
N THR A 300 25.72 -26.59 -3.43
CA THR A 300 24.96 -26.31 -4.65
C THR A 300 23.69 -25.51 -4.34
N VAL A 301 22.79 -26.03 -3.51
CA VAL A 301 21.51 -25.36 -3.14
C VAL A 301 21.76 -24.06 -2.36
N ALA A 302 22.83 -24.03 -1.56
CA ALA A 302 23.25 -22.82 -0.87
C ALA A 302 23.69 -21.70 -1.83
N VAL A 303 24.30 -22.03 -2.98
CA VAL A 303 24.67 -21.04 -4.00
C VAL A 303 23.42 -20.46 -4.65
N ASP A 304 22.41 -21.27 -4.97
CA ASP A 304 21.15 -20.80 -5.57
C ASP A 304 20.51 -19.72 -4.68
N ALA A 305 20.24 -20.08 -3.42
CA ALA A 305 19.70 -19.14 -2.43
C ALA A 305 20.60 -17.91 -2.21
N HIS A 306 21.92 -18.10 -2.07
CA HIS A 306 22.83 -16.97 -1.83
C HIS A 306 22.93 -16.03 -3.04
N TYR A 307 22.79 -16.54 -4.27
CA TYR A 307 22.73 -15.72 -5.47
C TYR A 307 21.39 -14.98 -5.59
N GLY A 308 20.26 -15.66 -5.33
CA GLY A 308 18.93 -15.05 -5.35
C GLY A 308 18.84 -13.81 -4.46
N ILE A 309 19.25 -13.91 -3.18
CA ILE A 309 19.25 -12.78 -2.23
C ILE A 309 20.12 -11.62 -2.73
N GLN A 310 21.29 -11.90 -3.31
CA GLN A 310 22.17 -10.88 -3.86
C GLN A 310 21.52 -10.16 -5.05
N ALA A 311 20.87 -10.92 -5.96
CA ALA A 311 20.14 -10.38 -7.10
C ALA A 311 18.94 -9.53 -6.65
N THR A 312 18.14 -10.00 -5.67
CA THR A 312 17.00 -9.25 -5.13
C THR A 312 17.43 -7.96 -4.45
N TRP A 313 18.48 -8.01 -3.64
CA TRP A 313 19.05 -6.83 -3.00
C TRP A 313 19.54 -5.82 -4.04
N ASP A 314 20.26 -6.27 -5.08
CA ASP A 314 20.79 -5.39 -6.12
C ASP A 314 19.69 -4.80 -7.01
N PHE A 315 18.63 -5.56 -7.31
CA PHE A 315 17.41 -5.03 -7.93
C PHE A 315 16.80 -3.90 -7.09
N TYR A 316 16.48 -4.18 -5.81
CA TYR A 316 15.88 -3.17 -4.92
C TYR A 316 16.77 -1.94 -4.74
N LYS A 317 18.09 -2.12 -4.64
CA LYS A 317 19.05 -1.04 -4.44
C LYS A 317 19.29 -0.21 -5.71
N ASN A 318 19.48 -0.85 -6.86
CA ASN A 318 19.92 -0.18 -8.08
C ASN A 318 18.75 0.28 -8.97
N VAL A 319 17.62 -0.44 -8.98
CA VAL A 319 16.41 -0.09 -9.76
C VAL A 319 15.43 0.78 -8.96
N LEU A 320 15.31 0.50 -7.65
CA LEU A 320 14.28 1.08 -6.78
C LEU A 320 14.83 1.96 -5.63
N GLY A 321 16.16 2.07 -5.49
CA GLY A 321 16.82 2.93 -4.49
C GLY A 321 16.70 2.47 -3.04
N ARG A 322 16.24 1.24 -2.77
CA ARG A 322 16.01 0.69 -1.41
C ARG A 322 17.22 -0.10 -0.92
N ASN A 323 17.81 0.32 0.20
CA ASN A 323 18.99 -0.31 0.78
C ASN A 323 18.60 -1.45 1.73
N GLY A 324 18.21 -2.60 1.17
CA GLY A 324 17.77 -3.78 1.92
C GLY A 324 16.31 -3.74 2.39
N ILE A 325 15.87 -4.81 3.04
CA ILE A 325 14.44 -5.06 3.31
C ILE A 325 13.79 -3.92 4.10
N LYS A 326 14.42 -3.45 5.19
CA LYS A 326 13.92 -2.35 6.03
C LYS A 326 14.48 -0.98 5.64
N ASN A 327 15.15 -0.88 4.48
CA ASN A 327 15.84 0.32 3.97
C ASN A 327 16.92 0.88 4.92
N ASP A 328 17.39 0.07 5.85
CA ASP A 328 18.35 0.38 6.93
C ASP A 328 19.77 -0.13 6.63
N GLY A 329 19.94 -0.93 5.57
CA GLY A 329 21.20 -1.59 5.22
C GLY A 329 21.46 -2.89 5.96
N VAL A 330 20.47 -3.51 6.61
CA VAL A 330 20.61 -4.82 7.26
C VAL A 330 20.24 -5.94 6.28
N GLY A 331 21.14 -6.90 6.10
CA GLY A 331 20.94 -8.11 5.29
C GLY A 331 20.15 -9.18 6.06
N ALA A 332 19.23 -9.85 5.38
CA ALA A 332 18.51 -10.98 5.93
C ALA A 332 19.36 -12.25 5.98
N ARG A 333 18.92 -13.24 6.75
CA ARG A 333 19.52 -14.58 6.79
C ARG A 333 18.72 -15.52 5.89
N SER A 334 19.34 -16.58 5.38
CA SER A 334 18.62 -17.61 4.64
C SER A 334 19.05 -19.02 5.03
N PHE A 335 18.09 -19.92 5.10
CA PHE A 335 18.28 -21.29 5.61
C PHE A 335 17.90 -22.31 4.55
N VAL A 336 18.91 -22.85 3.86
CA VAL A 336 18.73 -23.93 2.89
C VAL A 336 18.75 -25.30 3.58
N HIS A 337 18.20 -26.30 2.90
CA HIS A 337 17.97 -27.65 3.44
C HIS A 337 17.10 -27.61 4.71
N TYR A 338 16.09 -26.74 4.72
CA TYR A 338 15.17 -26.62 5.84
C TYR A 338 14.25 -27.84 5.88
N GLY A 339 14.14 -28.48 7.05
CA GLY A 339 13.34 -29.70 7.24
C GLY A 339 13.77 -30.90 6.38
N THR A 340 12.89 -31.91 6.31
CA THR A 340 13.07 -33.12 5.49
C THR A 340 11.80 -33.32 4.69
N ASN A 341 11.91 -33.54 3.37
CA ASN A 341 10.78 -33.52 2.43
C ASN A 341 9.98 -32.20 2.44
N TYR A 342 10.63 -31.08 2.77
CA TYR A 342 9.99 -29.76 2.91
C TYR A 342 9.68 -29.18 1.54
N GLY A 343 8.40 -29.17 1.15
CA GLY A 343 7.91 -28.73 -0.15
C GLY A 343 7.47 -27.26 -0.17
N ASN A 344 8.26 -26.35 0.40
CA ASN A 344 7.96 -24.92 0.43
C ASN A 344 9.22 -24.04 0.48
N ALA A 345 9.03 -22.74 0.28
CA ALA A 345 9.91 -21.69 0.80
C ALA A 345 9.19 -20.93 1.94
N GLY A 346 9.63 -19.71 2.28
CA GLY A 346 8.92 -18.83 3.22
C GLY A 346 9.77 -17.66 3.75
N TRP A 347 9.12 -16.53 4.04
CA TRP A 347 9.66 -15.38 4.75
C TRP A 347 9.15 -15.27 6.19
N ASP A 348 10.04 -14.92 7.12
CA ASP A 348 9.69 -14.58 8.50
C ASP A 348 10.21 -13.20 8.92
N ASP A 349 9.30 -12.33 9.36
CA ASP A 349 9.60 -11.01 9.89
C ASP A 349 10.28 -11.04 11.28
N ASP A 350 9.95 -12.02 12.13
CA ASP A 350 10.41 -12.07 13.53
C ASP A 350 11.89 -12.51 13.61
N SER A 351 12.27 -13.55 12.86
CA SER A 351 13.67 -13.94 12.68
C SER A 351 14.39 -13.10 11.61
N PHE A 352 13.67 -12.34 10.78
CA PHE A 352 14.19 -11.59 9.64
C PHE A 352 15.00 -12.51 8.70
N SER A 353 14.36 -13.59 8.24
CA SER A 353 15.01 -14.61 7.44
C SER A 353 14.10 -15.33 6.45
N MET A 354 14.70 -15.94 5.44
CA MET A 354 14.05 -16.81 4.47
C MET A 354 14.39 -18.28 4.77
N ILE A 355 13.46 -19.18 4.52
CA ILE A 355 13.67 -20.64 4.62
C ILE A 355 13.42 -21.30 3.26
N TYR A 356 14.22 -22.31 2.93
CA TYR A 356 14.14 -23.02 1.66
C TYR A 356 14.25 -24.53 1.85
N GLY A 357 13.24 -25.25 1.40
CA GLY A 357 13.23 -26.71 1.40
C GLY A 357 13.91 -27.35 0.20
N ASP A 358 14.28 -28.62 0.38
CA ASP A 358 14.81 -29.49 -0.68
C ASP A 358 13.72 -30.12 -1.56
N GLY A 359 12.44 -29.94 -1.21
CA GLY A 359 11.33 -30.74 -1.74
C GLY A 359 11.37 -32.18 -1.22
N ALA A 360 10.48 -33.04 -1.74
CA ALA A 360 10.51 -34.48 -1.47
C ALA A 360 11.68 -35.17 -2.20
N VAL A 361 12.04 -36.40 -1.82
CA VAL A 361 13.12 -37.14 -2.52
C VAL A 361 12.81 -37.34 -4.01
N GLY A 362 13.52 -36.60 -4.86
CA GLY A 362 13.34 -36.58 -6.32
C GLY A 362 12.67 -35.31 -6.87
N SER A 363 12.13 -34.47 -5.99
CA SER A 363 11.78 -33.07 -6.28
C SER A 363 13.05 -32.21 -6.40
N LYS A 364 12.85 -30.92 -6.67
CA LYS A 364 13.89 -29.89 -6.77
C LYS A 364 13.79 -28.92 -5.56
N PRO A 365 14.89 -28.25 -5.19
CA PRO A 365 14.87 -27.27 -4.09
C PRO A 365 14.13 -25.99 -4.48
N PHE A 366 13.59 -25.31 -3.47
CA PHE A 366 12.77 -24.10 -3.63
C PHE A 366 13.64 -22.82 -3.67
N THR A 367 14.65 -22.79 -4.55
CA THR A 367 15.77 -21.82 -4.49
C THR A 367 16.02 -21.03 -5.79
N GLU A 368 15.06 -21.01 -6.71
CA GLU A 368 15.08 -20.21 -7.94
C GLU A 368 14.98 -18.70 -7.71
N ILE A 369 15.28 -17.90 -8.75
CA ILE A 369 15.50 -16.46 -8.62
C ILE A 369 14.19 -15.71 -8.35
N ASP A 370 13.10 -16.08 -9.03
CA ASP A 370 11.76 -15.54 -8.80
C ASP A 370 11.31 -15.82 -7.37
N VAL A 371 11.45 -17.05 -6.87
CA VAL A 371 11.08 -17.47 -5.51
C VAL A 371 11.97 -16.78 -4.46
N ALA A 372 13.28 -16.71 -4.66
CA ALA A 372 14.16 -15.95 -3.77
C ALA A 372 13.81 -14.45 -3.74
N GLY A 373 13.34 -13.90 -4.87
CA GLY A 373 12.78 -12.56 -4.97
C GLY A 373 11.43 -12.42 -4.25
N HIS A 374 10.53 -13.39 -4.42
CA HIS A 374 9.20 -13.46 -3.81
C HIS A 374 9.29 -13.43 -2.29
N GLU A 375 10.09 -14.32 -1.67
CA GLU A 375 10.26 -14.35 -0.21
C GLU A 375 10.83 -13.03 0.34
N MET A 376 11.91 -12.53 -0.24
CA MET A 376 12.50 -11.27 0.20
C MET A 376 11.57 -10.05 -0.03
N SER A 377 10.60 -10.18 -0.95
CA SER A 377 9.60 -9.14 -1.23
C SER A 377 8.43 -9.13 -0.25
N HIS A 378 8.07 -10.26 0.38
CA HIS A 378 7.15 -10.23 1.54
C HIS A 378 7.71 -9.35 2.66
N GLY A 379 9.00 -9.48 2.97
CA GLY A 379 9.67 -8.61 3.93
C GLY A 379 9.67 -7.13 3.52
N VAL A 380 9.72 -6.82 2.22
CA VAL A 380 9.60 -5.43 1.73
C VAL A 380 8.17 -4.94 1.85
N THR A 381 7.16 -5.77 1.61
CA THR A 381 5.74 -5.46 1.87
C THR A 381 5.50 -5.19 3.35
N ALA A 382 5.99 -6.05 4.25
CA ALA A 382 5.92 -5.85 5.70
C ALA A 382 6.64 -4.57 6.17
N ALA A 383 7.80 -4.26 5.59
CA ALA A 383 8.55 -3.03 5.82
C ALA A 383 8.07 -1.81 4.98
N THR A 384 6.88 -1.89 4.38
CA THR A 384 6.21 -0.78 3.70
C THR A 384 4.70 -0.77 3.99
N ALA A 385 3.88 -1.27 3.08
CA ALA A 385 2.42 -1.21 3.17
C ALA A 385 1.83 -2.03 4.34
N GLY A 386 2.54 -3.06 4.79
CA GLY A 386 2.10 -3.97 5.84
C GLY A 386 0.84 -4.76 5.48
N LEU A 387 0.64 -5.07 4.18
CA LEU A 387 -0.57 -5.72 3.66
C LEU A 387 -0.91 -6.98 4.45
N VAL A 388 -2.07 -6.99 5.12
CA VAL A 388 -2.54 -8.16 5.87
C VAL A 388 -2.75 -9.32 4.91
N TYR A 389 -2.39 -10.52 5.36
CA TYR A 389 -2.35 -11.72 4.51
C TYR A 389 -3.76 -12.36 4.35
N SER A 390 -4.77 -11.54 4.07
CA SER A 390 -6.16 -11.95 3.87
C SER A 390 -6.97 -10.94 3.07
N GLY A 391 -8.09 -11.37 2.50
CA GLY A 391 -8.92 -10.54 1.62
C GLY A 391 -8.18 -10.07 0.37
N ASP A 392 -8.66 -8.96 -0.23
CA ASP A 392 -7.97 -8.31 -1.35
C ASP A 392 -6.53 -7.88 -0.98
N ALA A 393 -6.26 -7.58 0.30
CA ALA A 393 -4.92 -7.19 0.78
C ALA A 393 -3.93 -8.37 0.74
N GLY A 394 -4.39 -9.58 1.05
CA GLY A 394 -3.60 -10.81 0.95
C GLY A 394 -3.23 -11.12 -0.50
N GLY A 395 -4.22 -11.05 -1.41
CA GLY A 395 -3.96 -11.17 -2.84
C GLY A 395 -3.03 -10.09 -3.38
N LEU A 396 -3.02 -8.88 -2.81
CA LEU A 396 -2.06 -7.83 -3.14
C LEU A 396 -0.67 -8.04 -2.53
N ASN A 397 -0.56 -8.75 -1.40
CA ASN A 397 0.72 -9.14 -0.79
C ASN A 397 1.40 -10.20 -1.67
N GLU A 398 0.69 -11.30 -1.94
CA GLU A 398 1.11 -12.36 -2.88
C GLU A 398 1.48 -11.82 -4.27
N ALA A 399 0.59 -11.01 -4.88
CA ALA A 399 0.88 -10.43 -6.18
C ALA A 399 2.09 -9.48 -6.14
N THR A 400 2.36 -8.81 -5.01
CA THR A 400 3.56 -7.99 -4.88
C THR A 400 4.82 -8.85 -4.85
N SER A 401 4.79 -9.98 -4.16
CA SER A 401 5.92 -10.91 -4.13
C SER A 401 6.17 -11.56 -5.49
N ASP A 402 5.13 -12.01 -6.20
CA ASP A 402 5.23 -12.48 -7.59
C ASP A 402 5.79 -11.41 -8.53
N ILE A 403 5.16 -10.23 -8.57
CA ILE A 403 5.59 -9.08 -9.40
C ILE A 403 7.06 -8.75 -9.16
N MET A 404 7.50 -8.73 -7.90
CA MET A 404 8.88 -8.38 -7.59
C MET A 404 9.84 -9.54 -7.87
N GLY A 405 9.46 -10.79 -7.64
CA GLY A 405 10.23 -11.99 -7.99
C GLY A 405 10.56 -12.03 -9.48
N THR A 406 9.56 -11.98 -10.35
CA THR A 406 9.73 -11.92 -11.81
C THR A 406 10.59 -10.71 -12.22
N MET A 407 10.45 -9.55 -11.56
CA MET A 407 11.25 -8.36 -11.90
C MET A 407 12.70 -8.43 -11.38
N VAL A 408 12.98 -9.21 -10.33
CA VAL A 408 14.35 -9.58 -9.91
C VAL A 408 14.99 -10.49 -10.96
N GLU A 409 14.26 -11.49 -11.45
CA GLU A 409 14.72 -12.39 -12.50
C GLU A 409 15.07 -11.64 -13.80
N PHE A 410 14.17 -10.78 -14.30
CA PHE A 410 14.46 -9.88 -15.43
C PHE A 410 15.69 -8.99 -15.22
N ASN A 411 15.96 -8.57 -13.98
CA ASN A 411 17.13 -7.75 -13.63
C ASN A 411 18.41 -8.60 -13.49
N ALA A 412 18.31 -9.85 -13.04
CA ALA A 412 19.42 -10.80 -12.96
C ALA A 412 19.83 -11.30 -14.36
N ASN A 413 18.85 -11.55 -15.23
CA ASN A 413 19.01 -12.01 -16.61
C ASN A 413 20.03 -13.17 -16.71
N ASN A 414 19.79 -14.22 -15.92
CA ASN A 414 20.69 -15.36 -15.82
C ASN A 414 20.56 -16.24 -17.09
N ALA A 415 21.63 -16.96 -17.46
CA ALA A 415 21.63 -17.84 -18.64
C ALA A 415 21.10 -19.25 -18.34
N ALA A 416 21.06 -19.65 -17.06
CA ALA A 416 20.39 -20.85 -16.57
C ALA A 416 18.95 -20.56 -16.06
N ASP A 417 18.65 -19.29 -15.78
CA ASP A 417 17.35 -18.74 -15.35
C ASP A 417 16.95 -17.61 -16.31
N ALA A 418 16.33 -17.99 -17.43
CA ALA A 418 16.07 -17.09 -18.54
C ALA A 418 14.75 -16.33 -18.31
N PRO A 419 14.73 -14.99 -18.21
CA PRO A 419 13.58 -14.27 -17.69
C PRO A 419 12.27 -14.49 -18.45
N ASP A 420 11.17 -14.77 -17.75
CA ASP A 420 9.83 -14.80 -18.33
C ASP A 420 8.72 -14.16 -17.45
N TYR A 421 7.51 -14.70 -17.42
CA TYR A 421 6.34 -14.18 -16.69
C TYR A 421 5.54 -15.33 -16.02
N LEU A 422 6.23 -16.40 -15.69
CA LEU A 422 5.79 -17.51 -14.86
C LEU A 422 6.21 -17.27 -13.40
N ILE A 423 5.84 -18.20 -12.53
CA ILE A 423 6.37 -18.33 -11.16
C ILE A 423 6.52 -19.83 -10.88
N GLY A 424 7.65 -20.27 -10.32
CA GLY A 424 7.84 -21.65 -9.88
C GLY A 424 8.06 -22.69 -10.99
N GLU A 425 8.44 -22.30 -12.21
CA GLU A 425 8.57 -23.19 -13.37
C GLU A 425 9.75 -24.16 -13.28
N LYS A 426 10.86 -23.74 -12.66
CA LYS A 426 12.03 -24.60 -12.52
C LYS A 426 11.97 -25.50 -11.30
N ILE A 427 11.16 -25.24 -10.26
CA ILE A 427 10.87 -26.21 -9.18
C ILE A 427 10.11 -27.41 -9.74
N ASP A 428 9.31 -27.24 -10.81
CA ASP A 428 8.47 -28.29 -11.41
C ASP A 428 7.62 -29.01 -10.34
N ILE A 429 6.96 -28.19 -9.52
CA ILE A 429 6.21 -28.63 -8.34
C ILE A 429 5.05 -29.58 -8.69
N ASN A 430 4.52 -29.44 -9.90
CA ASN A 430 3.46 -30.26 -10.47
C ASN A 430 3.98 -31.56 -11.11
N GLY A 431 5.30 -31.77 -11.21
CA GLY A 431 5.93 -32.97 -11.78
C GLY A 431 5.61 -33.21 -13.25
N ASN A 432 5.33 -32.15 -14.00
CA ASN A 432 4.77 -32.17 -15.35
C ASN A 432 5.40 -31.12 -16.31
N GLY A 433 6.37 -30.32 -15.83
CA GLY A 433 7.00 -29.23 -16.56
C GLY A 433 6.16 -27.96 -16.68
N THR A 434 5.15 -27.76 -15.83
CA THR A 434 4.36 -26.52 -15.76
C THR A 434 4.67 -25.72 -14.49
N PRO A 435 4.67 -24.39 -14.55
CA PRO A 435 4.84 -23.51 -13.39
C PRO A 435 3.79 -23.69 -12.30
N LEU A 436 4.06 -23.06 -11.16
CA LEU A 436 3.10 -22.88 -10.08
C LEU A 436 2.02 -21.85 -10.46
N ARG A 437 2.41 -20.69 -11.01
CA ARG A 437 1.48 -19.62 -11.45
C ARG A 437 1.87 -19.04 -12.82
N TRP A 438 0.92 -18.37 -13.46
CA TRP A 438 1.10 -17.61 -14.71
C TRP A 438 0.68 -16.16 -14.51
N MET A 439 1.51 -15.18 -14.89
CA MET A 439 1.11 -13.77 -14.84
C MET A 439 0.32 -13.34 -16.09
N ASP A 440 0.53 -13.97 -17.25
CA ASP A 440 -0.15 -13.59 -18.51
C ASP A 440 -1.64 -13.97 -18.52
N ASP A 441 -1.96 -15.17 -18.03
CA ASP A 441 -3.32 -15.66 -17.80
C ASP A 441 -3.33 -16.61 -16.57
N PRO A 442 -3.54 -16.07 -15.35
CA PRO A 442 -3.56 -16.84 -14.11
C PRO A 442 -4.51 -18.04 -14.12
N SER A 443 -5.60 -18.01 -14.90
CA SER A 443 -6.59 -19.10 -14.89
C SER A 443 -6.08 -20.42 -15.51
N LYS A 444 -4.84 -20.45 -16.00
CA LYS A 444 -4.13 -21.65 -16.47
C LYS A 444 -3.80 -22.65 -15.35
N ASP A 445 -3.62 -22.21 -14.11
CA ASP A 445 -3.39 -23.12 -12.96
C ASP A 445 -4.68 -23.81 -12.50
N GLY A 446 -5.85 -23.33 -12.94
CA GLY A 446 -7.17 -23.88 -12.62
C GLY A 446 -7.79 -23.37 -11.31
N ALA A 447 -7.12 -22.49 -10.57
CA ALA A 447 -7.56 -21.95 -9.27
C ALA A 447 -7.52 -20.41 -9.19
N SER A 448 -6.50 -19.77 -9.76
CA SER A 448 -6.28 -18.33 -9.68
C SER A 448 -7.24 -17.51 -10.53
N VAL A 449 -7.73 -16.40 -9.98
CA VAL A 449 -8.68 -15.50 -10.65
C VAL A 449 -7.97 -14.35 -11.35
N LYS A 450 -8.02 -14.33 -12.69
CA LYS A 450 -7.47 -13.23 -13.50
C LYS A 450 -8.35 -11.97 -13.59
N CYS A 451 -9.55 -12.02 -13.02
CA CYS A 451 -10.55 -10.95 -13.09
C CYS A 451 -11.07 -10.65 -11.68
N TRP A 452 -11.04 -9.39 -11.28
CA TRP A 452 -11.54 -8.97 -9.98
C TRP A 452 -13.06 -9.05 -9.90
N SER A 453 -13.54 -9.40 -8.71
CA SER A 453 -14.94 -9.26 -8.29
C SER A 453 -14.98 -8.99 -6.78
N THR A 454 -16.14 -8.59 -6.25
CA THR A 454 -16.34 -8.50 -4.80
C THR A 454 -16.24 -9.86 -4.07
N GLY A 455 -16.21 -10.98 -4.81
CA GLY A 455 -15.92 -12.30 -4.27
C GLY A 455 -14.41 -12.64 -4.18
N THR A 456 -13.53 -11.85 -4.79
CA THR A 456 -12.07 -12.11 -4.79
C THR A 456 -11.50 -12.09 -3.38
N ALA A 457 -11.96 -11.17 -2.52
CA ALA A 457 -11.61 -11.11 -1.10
C ALA A 457 -12.07 -12.32 -0.26
N GLY A 458 -12.83 -13.27 -0.83
CA GLY A 458 -13.22 -14.53 -0.17
C GLY A 458 -12.35 -15.73 -0.57
N LEU A 459 -11.30 -15.52 -1.37
CA LEU A 459 -10.37 -16.55 -1.84
C LEU A 459 -9.10 -16.58 -0.98
N ASP A 460 -8.31 -17.64 -1.18
CA ASP A 460 -6.94 -17.70 -0.69
C ASP A 460 -6.07 -16.59 -1.33
N PRO A 461 -5.11 -15.98 -0.61
CA PRO A 461 -4.13 -15.03 -1.17
C PRO A 461 -3.51 -15.50 -2.48
N HIS A 462 -3.07 -16.77 -2.58
CA HIS A 462 -2.33 -17.30 -3.73
C HIS A 462 -3.19 -17.44 -4.99
N TYR A 463 -4.52 -17.42 -4.86
CA TYR A 463 -5.47 -17.48 -5.98
C TYR A 463 -6.08 -16.11 -6.29
N SER A 464 -6.23 -15.24 -5.30
CA SER A 464 -6.67 -13.86 -5.51
C SER A 464 -5.58 -12.99 -6.15
N SER A 465 -4.30 -13.29 -5.89
CA SER A 465 -3.12 -12.65 -6.48
C SER A 465 -3.13 -12.57 -8.01
N GLY A 466 -3.78 -13.52 -8.68
CA GLY A 466 -3.99 -13.52 -10.13
C GLY A 466 -4.52 -12.18 -10.67
N VAL A 467 -5.32 -11.43 -9.91
CA VAL A 467 -5.80 -10.10 -10.31
C VAL A 467 -4.65 -9.09 -10.41
N GLY A 468 -3.72 -9.09 -9.45
CA GLY A 468 -2.54 -8.23 -9.42
C GLY A 468 -1.51 -8.65 -10.47
N ASN A 469 -1.28 -9.95 -10.60
CA ASN A 469 -0.34 -10.52 -11.59
C ASN A 469 -0.77 -10.19 -13.03
N HIS A 470 -2.05 -10.44 -13.34
CA HIS A 470 -2.63 -10.14 -14.66
C HIS A 470 -2.66 -8.62 -14.92
N PHE A 471 -2.93 -7.79 -13.91
CA PHE A 471 -2.81 -6.33 -14.02
C PHE A 471 -1.38 -5.93 -14.41
N PHE A 472 -0.38 -6.49 -13.75
CA PHE A 472 1.02 -6.11 -13.97
C PHE A 472 1.54 -6.58 -15.33
N TYR A 473 1.23 -7.82 -15.75
CA TYR A 473 1.54 -8.29 -17.10
C TYR A 473 0.88 -7.39 -18.16
N LEU A 474 -0.40 -7.07 -18.01
CA LEU A 474 -1.12 -6.17 -18.94
C LEU A 474 -0.52 -4.76 -18.95
N LEU A 475 -0.02 -4.26 -17.82
CA LEU A 475 0.67 -2.97 -17.75
C LEU A 475 2.06 -3.02 -18.42
N ALA A 476 2.85 -4.07 -18.19
CA ALA A 476 4.21 -4.18 -18.70
C ALA A 476 4.28 -4.63 -20.17
N ALA A 477 3.68 -5.78 -20.50
CA ALA A 477 3.74 -6.41 -21.82
C ALA A 477 2.55 -6.05 -22.73
N GLY A 478 1.37 -5.79 -22.15
CA GLY A 478 0.14 -5.51 -22.89
C GLY A 478 -0.74 -6.74 -23.13
N SER A 479 -1.91 -6.51 -23.74
CA SER A 479 -2.92 -7.56 -23.98
C SER A 479 -2.69 -8.33 -25.29
N GLY A 480 -3.04 -9.61 -25.30
CA GLY A 480 -2.93 -10.50 -26.46
C GLY A 480 -1.59 -11.24 -26.51
N GLN A 481 -1.23 -11.71 -27.70
CA GLN A 481 -0.01 -12.49 -27.96
C GLN A 481 1.24 -11.61 -27.85
N SER A 482 2.20 -12.03 -27.03
CA SER A 482 3.56 -11.49 -26.93
C SER A 482 4.58 -12.65 -26.96
N GLN A 483 5.88 -12.36 -26.84
CA GLN A 483 6.90 -13.41 -26.67
C GLN A 483 6.82 -14.10 -25.29
N TRP A 484 6.15 -13.48 -24.32
CA TRP A 484 6.01 -13.94 -22.93
C TRP A 484 4.72 -14.71 -22.64
N GLY A 485 3.81 -14.82 -23.62
CA GLY A 485 2.51 -15.46 -23.43
C GLY A 485 1.38 -14.79 -24.20
N ASN A 486 0.14 -15.10 -23.79
CA ASN A 486 -1.06 -14.54 -24.39
C ASN A 486 -2.07 -14.15 -23.30
N SER A 487 -2.26 -12.85 -23.11
CA SER A 487 -3.06 -12.29 -22.01
C SER A 487 -4.43 -11.75 -22.49
N PRO A 488 -5.54 -12.49 -22.27
CA PRO A 488 -6.88 -12.04 -22.64
C PRO A 488 -7.54 -11.21 -21.53
N THR A 489 -7.90 -9.98 -21.86
CA THR A 489 -8.54 -9.05 -20.91
C THR A 489 -9.97 -9.49 -20.56
N CYS A 490 -10.38 -9.23 -19.31
CA CYS A 490 -11.68 -9.62 -18.75
C CYS A 490 -12.89 -8.91 -19.40
N ASN A 491 -12.63 -7.85 -20.15
CA ASN A 491 -13.62 -6.97 -20.78
C ASN A 491 -13.43 -6.85 -22.32
N SER A 492 -12.58 -7.70 -22.91
CA SER A 492 -12.19 -7.64 -24.34
C SER A 492 -11.58 -6.32 -24.82
N SER A 493 -11.09 -5.47 -23.91
CA SER A 493 -10.33 -4.26 -24.26
C SER A 493 -8.87 -4.56 -24.64
N THR A 494 -8.21 -3.62 -25.32
CA THR A 494 -6.79 -3.71 -25.64
C THR A 494 -5.96 -2.81 -24.72
N VAL A 495 -4.91 -3.38 -24.12
CA VAL A 495 -3.91 -2.67 -23.32
C VAL A 495 -2.58 -2.68 -24.08
N THR A 496 -1.95 -1.51 -24.19
CA THR A 496 -0.59 -1.37 -24.73
C THR A 496 0.37 -1.30 -23.54
N GLY A 497 1.34 -2.21 -23.48
CA GLY A 497 2.33 -2.25 -22.40
C GLY A 497 3.25 -1.02 -22.39
N ILE A 498 3.72 -0.65 -21.20
CA ILE A 498 4.68 0.45 -20.95
C ILE A 498 6.08 -0.06 -20.59
N GLY A 499 6.30 -1.37 -20.59
CA GLY A 499 7.56 -2.03 -20.27
C GLY A 499 7.82 -2.19 -18.77
N ASN A 500 8.54 -3.26 -18.43
CA ASN A 500 8.90 -3.66 -17.06
C ASN A 500 9.37 -2.47 -16.22
N ASP A 501 10.39 -1.74 -16.70
CA ASP A 501 10.97 -0.54 -16.06
C ASP A 501 9.97 0.45 -15.47
N ALA A 502 8.90 0.75 -16.19
CA ALA A 502 7.90 1.73 -15.77
C ALA A 502 6.85 1.09 -14.84
N SER A 503 6.37 -0.11 -15.19
CA SER A 503 5.43 -0.88 -14.37
C SER A 503 5.99 -1.14 -12.97
N THR A 504 7.24 -1.59 -12.86
CA THR A 504 7.90 -1.91 -11.59
C THR A 504 8.03 -0.67 -10.70
N LYS A 505 8.45 0.47 -11.27
CA LYS A 505 8.59 1.73 -10.51
C LYS A 505 7.23 2.25 -10.03
N ILE A 506 6.18 2.11 -10.83
CA ILE A 506 4.79 2.43 -10.44
C ILE A 506 4.30 1.51 -9.32
N TRP A 507 4.49 0.19 -9.43
CA TRP A 507 4.06 -0.75 -8.41
C TRP A 507 4.80 -0.53 -7.09
N TYR A 508 6.13 -0.38 -7.13
CA TYR A 508 6.92 -0.11 -5.94
C TYR A 508 6.56 1.23 -5.28
N ARG A 509 6.36 2.31 -6.04
CA ARG A 509 5.91 3.60 -5.49
C ARG A 509 4.48 3.53 -4.94
N ALA A 510 3.60 2.72 -5.54
CA ALA A 510 2.27 2.48 -5.00
C ALA A 510 2.34 1.79 -3.64
N LEU A 511 3.05 0.65 -3.57
CA LEU A 511 3.28 -0.12 -2.34
C LEU A 511 3.96 0.73 -1.24
N SER A 512 5.10 1.34 -1.56
CA SER A 512 5.97 2.02 -0.57
C SER A 512 5.48 3.38 -0.10
N THR A 513 4.49 3.98 -0.77
CA THR A 513 3.99 5.33 -0.43
C THR A 513 2.47 5.41 -0.26
N TYR A 514 1.67 4.58 -0.94
CA TYR A 514 0.22 4.78 -1.09
C TYR A 514 -0.64 3.55 -0.77
N MET A 515 -0.08 2.48 -0.22
CA MET A 515 -0.84 1.33 0.29
C MET A 515 -0.73 1.27 1.83
N THR A 516 -1.87 1.07 2.49
CA THR A 516 -2.00 0.76 3.93
C THR A 516 -2.32 -0.72 4.13
N SER A 517 -2.27 -1.23 5.36
CA SER A 517 -2.33 -2.67 5.66
C SER A 517 -3.58 -3.39 5.13
N ASN A 518 -4.68 -2.67 4.95
CA ASN A 518 -5.97 -3.20 4.47
C ASN A 518 -6.34 -2.71 3.05
N THR A 519 -5.34 -2.36 2.22
CA THR A 519 -5.58 -1.92 0.84
C THR A 519 -6.27 -3.01 0.03
N ASN A 520 -7.39 -2.68 -0.62
CA ASN A 520 -8.10 -3.57 -1.54
C ASN A 520 -7.77 -3.25 -3.01
N TYR A 521 -8.22 -4.03 -4.00
CA TYR A 521 -7.85 -3.79 -5.41
C TYR A 521 -8.28 -2.39 -5.94
N PRO A 522 -9.46 -1.84 -5.62
CA PRO A 522 -9.77 -0.43 -5.90
C PRO A 522 -8.83 0.58 -5.22
N GLY A 523 -8.35 0.26 -4.01
CA GLY A 523 -7.28 0.99 -3.32
C GLY A 523 -5.95 0.92 -4.08
N ALA A 524 -5.54 -0.27 -4.55
CA ALA A 524 -4.34 -0.46 -5.36
C ALA A 524 -4.44 0.29 -6.71
N ARG A 525 -5.62 0.37 -7.32
CA ARG A 525 -5.88 1.26 -8.47
C ARG A 525 -5.64 2.73 -8.13
N THR A 526 -6.09 3.17 -6.96
CA THR A 526 -5.87 4.55 -6.50
C THR A 526 -4.39 4.84 -6.20
N ALA A 527 -3.70 3.88 -5.57
CA ALA A 527 -2.27 3.95 -5.23
C ALA A 527 -1.37 3.98 -6.46
N THR A 528 -1.62 3.10 -7.45
CA THR A 528 -0.85 3.04 -8.70
C THR A 528 -1.10 4.24 -9.61
N ILE A 529 -2.31 4.82 -9.62
CA ILE A 529 -2.57 6.07 -10.33
C ILE A 529 -1.85 7.26 -9.66
N LYS A 530 -1.83 7.34 -8.32
CA LYS A 530 -1.00 8.31 -7.59
C LYS A 530 0.49 8.13 -7.92
N ALA A 531 1.01 6.91 -7.83
CA ALA A 531 2.40 6.60 -8.19
C ALA A 531 2.77 7.00 -9.63
N ALA A 532 1.90 6.73 -10.62
CA ALA A 532 2.14 7.11 -12.01
C ALA A 532 2.08 8.64 -12.22
N LYS A 533 1.26 9.38 -11.45
CA LYS A 533 1.26 10.85 -11.45
C LYS A 533 2.58 11.41 -10.95
N ASP A 534 3.11 10.88 -9.85
CA ASP A 534 4.36 11.35 -9.25
C ASP A 534 5.56 11.11 -10.17
N LEU A 535 5.63 9.91 -10.77
CA LEU A 535 6.78 9.46 -11.56
C LEU A 535 6.79 9.98 -13.01
N TYR A 536 5.61 10.19 -13.62
CA TYR A 536 5.48 10.50 -15.06
C TYR A 536 4.55 11.68 -15.37
N GLY A 537 3.82 12.20 -14.39
CA GLY A 537 2.81 13.24 -14.58
C GLY A 537 1.42 12.69 -14.95
N ALA A 538 0.37 13.45 -14.60
CA ALA A 538 -1.01 13.00 -14.73
C ALA A 538 -1.50 12.77 -16.19
N SER A 539 -0.86 13.42 -17.16
CA SER A 539 -1.19 13.30 -18.59
C SER A 539 -0.31 12.29 -19.34
N SER A 540 0.46 11.47 -18.62
CA SER A 540 1.40 10.51 -19.20
C SER A 540 0.73 9.27 -19.79
N THR A 541 1.39 8.66 -20.76
CA THR A 541 1.00 7.34 -21.29
C THR A 541 1.10 6.26 -20.21
N GLN A 542 2.03 6.39 -19.27
CA GLN A 542 2.16 5.51 -18.11
C GLN A 542 0.92 5.54 -17.21
N CYS A 543 0.47 6.73 -16.80
CA CYS A 543 -0.75 6.87 -16.00
C CYS A 543 -1.98 6.33 -16.76
N ALA A 544 -2.13 6.71 -18.04
CA ALA A 544 -3.18 6.19 -18.92
C ALA A 544 -3.17 4.67 -19.08
N ALA A 545 -2.00 4.03 -19.06
CA ALA A 545 -1.87 2.57 -19.14
C ALA A 545 -2.31 1.89 -17.83
N VAL A 546 -2.01 2.46 -16.66
CA VAL A 546 -2.50 1.98 -15.36
C VAL A 546 -4.03 1.95 -15.33
N GLU A 547 -4.72 2.99 -15.80
CA GLU A 547 -6.18 3.00 -15.87
C GLU A 547 -6.74 1.91 -16.78
N LYS A 548 -6.09 1.65 -17.93
CA LYS A 548 -6.50 0.63 -18.88
C LYS A 548 -6.27 -0.78 -18.32
N ALA A 549 -5.10 -1.06 -17.77
CA ALA A 549 -4.76 -2.36 -17.19
C ALA A 549 -5.70 -2.72 -16.02
N TRP A 550 -6.00 -1.80 -15.10
CA TRP A 550 -6.97 -2.07 -14.03
C TRP A 550 -8.38 -2.35 -14.56
N SER A 551 -8.82 -1.57 -15.54
CA SER A 551 -10.14 -1.77 -16.17
C SER A 551 -10.21 -3.10 -16.94
N ALA A 552 -9.07 -3.54 -17.49
CA ALA A 552 -8.92 -4.80 -18.20
C ALA A 552 -8.92 -6.05 -17.29
N VAL A 553 -8.61 -5.90 -16.00
CA VAL A 553 -8.83 -6.93 -14.95
C VAL A 553 -10.12 -6.73 -14.14
N SER A 554 -11.07 -5.95 -14.67
CA SER A 554 -12.38 -5.65 -14.06
C SER A 554 -12.37 -4.83 -12.76
N VAL A 555 -11.24 -4.25 -12.33
CA VAL A 555 -11.21 -3.31 -11.19
C VAL A 555 -11.75 -1.96 -11.64
N ALA A 556 -12.92 -1.58 -11.12
CA ALA A 556 -13.65 -0.39 -11.53
C ALA A 556 -12.87 0.93 -11.30
N PRO A 557 -13.15 2.00 -12.07
CA PRO A 557 -12.59 3.33 -11.81
C PRO A 557 -12.92 3.85 -10.40
N THR A 558 -11.99 4.62 -9.83
CA THR A 558 -12.20 5.35 -8.57
C THR A 558 -12.25 6.86 -8.83
N ALA A 559 -12.50 7.67 -7.79
CA ALA A 559 -12.43 9.13 -7.89
C ALA A 559 -11.00 9.66 -8.20
N THR A 560 -9.98 8.79 -8.20
CA THR A 560 -8.61 9.14 -8.60
C THR A 560 -8.35 8.63 -10.02
N THR A 561 -8.37 9.54 -10.99
CA THR A 561 -8.16 9.28 -12.42
C THR A 561 -6.89 9.94 -12.95
N CYS A 562 -6.39 9.51 -14.11
CA CYS A 562 -5.29 10.16 -14.82
C CYS A 562 -5.81 11.32 -15.66
N GLY A 563 -5.22 12.51 -15.49
CA GLY A 563 -5.56 13.71 -16.24
C GLY A 563 -4.99 13.69 -17.66
N GLY A 564 -5.37 12.71 -18.47
CA GLY A 564 -4.81 12.50 -19.82
C GLY A 564 -5.56 11.54 -20.74
N THR A 565 -6.45 10.67 -20.25
CA THR A 565 -7.16 9.68 -21.08
C THR A 565 -8.66 9.88 -21.10
N THR A 566 -9.18 10.30 -22.26
CA THR A 566 -10.62 10.45 -22.56
C THR A 566 -11.41 11.20 -21.49
N GLU A 567 -11.30 12.54 -21.58
CA GLU A 567 -12.38 13.48 -21.27
C GLU A 567 -13.77 12.82 -21.36
N PRO A 568 -14.56 12.78 -20.27
CA PRO A 568 -15.97 12.40 -20.35
C PRO A 568 -16.63 13.40 -21.31
N PRO A 569 -17.20 12.94 -22.44
CA PRO A 569 -17.63 13.86 -23.48
C PRO A 569 -18.70 14.79 -22.92
N ALA A 570 -18.46 16.09 -23.07
CA ALA A 570 -19.43 17.15 -22.90
C ALA A 570 -20.82 16.70 -23.38
N PRO A 571 -21.84 16.60 -22.49
CA PRO A 571 -23.21 16.36 -22.91
C PRO A 571 -23.59 17.42 -23.95
N SER A 572 -24.01 16.97 -25.13
CA SER A 572 -23.93 17.76 -26.38
C SER A 572 -24.42 19.20 -26.23
N GLY A 573 -23.49 20.16 -26.19
CA GLY A 573 -23.76 21.60 -26.03
C GLY A 573 -23.38 22.21 -24.67
N ASN A 574 -22.93 21.41 -23.70
CA ASN A 574 -22.38 21.87 -22.41
C ASN A 574 -20.85 21.99 -22.48
N LEU A 575 -20.29 23.06 -21.93
CA LEU A 575 -18.86 23.37 -21.89
C LEU A 575 -18.22 23.12 -20.50
N LEU A 576 -19.02 22.73 -19.50
CA LEU A 576 -18.54 22.21 -18.23
C LEU A 576 -18.36 20.68 -18.30
N LEU A 577 -17.19 20.22 -17.89
CA LEU A 577 -16.87 18.82 -17.65
C LEU A 577 -17.39 18.38 -16.28
N ASN A 578 -17.76 17.09 -16.15
CA ASN A 578 -18.36 16.52 -14.95
C ASN A 578 -19.51 17.40 -14.36
N PRO A 579 -20.54 17.73 -15.16
CA PRO A 579 -21.51 18.79 -14.86
C PRO A 579 -22.42 18.52 -13.65
N GLY A 580 -22.81 17.25 -13.45
CA GLY A 580 -23.58 16.76 -12.29
C GLY A 580 -22.70 15.99 -11.29
N PHE A 581 -21.41 16.30 -11.22
CA PHE A 581 -20.48 15.82 -10.19
C PHE A 581 -20.26 14.29 -10.05
N GLU A 582 -20.92 13.44 -10.85
CA GLU A 582 -20.86 11.97 -10.77
C GLU A 582 -19.46 11.35 -10.80
N SER A 583 -18.45 12.06 -11.33
CA SER A 583 -17.03 11.65 -11.26
C SER A 583 -16.30 12.21 -10.02
N GLY A 584 -17.03 12.48 -8.93
CA GLY A 584 -16.52 13.18 -7.74
C GLY A 584 -16.03 14.59 -8.09
N ALA A 585 -14.96 15.06 -7.44
CA ALA A 585 -14.36 16.37 -7.72
C ALA A 585 -13.60 16.46 -9.07
N THR A 586 -13.67 15.45 -9.95
CA THR A 586 -12.98 15.47 -11.26
C THR A 586 -13.36 16.71 -12.06
N SER A 587 -12.36 17.40 -12.64
CA SER A 587 -12.49 18.68 -13.33
C SER A 587 -12.96 19.89 -12.49
N TRP A 588 -13.15 19.74 -11.17
CA TRP A 588 -13.58 20.83 -10.28
C TRP A 588 -12.53 21.12 -9.19
N THR A 589 -12.04 22.35 -9.14
CA THR A 589 -11.26 22.83 -7.98
C THR A 589 -12.23 23.22 -6.88
N SER A 590 -12.13 22.63 -5.69
CA SER A 590 -13.07 22.90 -4.59
C SER A 590 -12.42 22.81 -3.21
N THR A 591 -13.08 23.37 -2.19
CA THR A 591 -12.75 23.08 -0.79
C THR A 591 -12.98 21.59 -0.52
N SER A 592 -12.09 20.96 0.27
CA SER A 592 -12.17 19.52 0.55
C SER A 592 -13.51 19.13 1.18
N GLY A 593 -14.18 18.14 0.62
CA GLY A 593 -15.50 17.68 1.05
C GLY A 593 -16.70 18.36 0.37
N VAL A 594 -16.51 19.46 -0.38
CA VAL A 594 -17.62 20.15 -1.07
C VAL A 594 -18.28 19.26 -2.12
N VAL A 595 -17.51 18.61 -3.00
CA VAL A 595 -18.08 17.65 -3.96
C VAL A 595 -18.21 16.29 -3.28
N THR A 596 -19.45 15.85 -3.05
CA THR A 596 -19.77 14.78 -2.11
C THR A 596 -20.96 13.93 -2.55
N LYS A 597 -21.12 12.78 -1.90
CA LYS A 597 -22.26 11.86 -1.99
C LYS A 597 -22.85 11.54 -0.61
N ASP A 598 -22.65 12.44 0.35
CA ASP A 598 -23.15 12.32 1.72
C ASP A 598 -24.70 12.29 1.75
N ALA A 599 -25.30 11.68 2.77
CA ALA A 599 -26.76 11.54 2.89
C ALA A 599 -27.44 12.66 3.70
N GLY A 600 -26.67 13.59 4.29
CA GLY A 600 -27.18 14.76 5.03
C GLY A 600 -27.84 15.82 4.13
N GLN A 601 -27.52 15.80 2.84
CA GLN A 601 -28.34 16.35 1.76
C GLN A 601 -28.55 15.23 0.71
N LEU A 602 -29.27 15.52 -0.37
CA LEU A 602 -29.49 14.58 -1.47
C LEU A 602 -29.19 15.32 -2.78
N PRO A 603 -28.61 14.64 -3.80
CA PRO A 603 -28.46 15.19 -5.13
C PRO A 603 -29.83 15.46 -5.79
N ARG A 604 -29.83 16.21 -6.89
CA ARG A 604 -30.99 16.36 -7.77
C ARG A 604 -31.09 15.18 -8.73
N THR A 605 -29.97 14.77 -9.32
CA THR A 605 -29.87 13.53 -10.11
C THR A 605 -28.54 12.82 -9.86
N GLY A 606 -28.45 11.53 -10.18
CA GLY A 606 -27.23 10.76 -9.90
C GLY A 606 -27.03 10.47 -8.41
N SER A 607 -25.77 10.48 -7.98
CA SER A 607 -25.29 10.11 -6.63
C SER A 607 -24.43 11.19 -5.97
N TYR A 608 -23.79 12.06 -6.73
CA TYR A 608 -22.93 13.15 -6.27
C TYR A 608 -23.58 14.51 -6.47
N TYR A 609 -23.11 15.49 -5.71
CA TYR A 609 -23.51 16.89 -5.80
C TYR A 609 -22.42 17.75 -5.16
N ALA A 610 -22.52 19.08 -5.31
CA ALA A 610 -21.70 20.01 -4.55
C ALA A 610 -22.48 20.58 -3.37
N TRP A 611 -21.90 20.53 -2.17
CA TRP A 611 -22.45 21.07 -0.94
C TRP A 611 -21.46 22.10 -0.37
N LEU A 612 -21.85 23.37 -0.40
CA LEU A 612 -21.11 24.46 0.22
C LEU A 612 -21.83 24.87 1.51
N ASN A 613 -21.06 25.08 2.59
CA ASN A 613 -21.54 25.52 3.91
C ASN A 613 -22.58 24.59 4.58
N GLY A 614 -23.03 24.92 5.77
CA GLY A 614 -23.90 24.10 6.60
C GLY A 614 -23.27 23.65 7.91
N TYR A 615 -22.20 24.31 8.34
CA TYR A 615 -21.46 24.00 9.57
C TYR A 615 -22.11 24.62 10.82
N GLY A 616 -22.82 25.76 10.68
CA GLY A 616 -23.27 26.56 11.84
C GLY A 616 -22.10 27.24 12.57
N SER A 617 -21.06 27.59 11.81
CA SER A 617 -19.84 28.24 12.30
C SER A 617 -19.13 28.91 11.13
N ALA A 618 -18.44 30.03 11.37
CA ALA A 618 -17.91 30.87 10.30
C ALA A 618 -17.00 30.09 9.33
N HIS A 619 -17.45 29.93 8.07
CA HIS A 619 -16.78 29.11 7.07
C HIS A 619 -16.88 29.72 5.67
N THR A 620 -15.98 29.34 4.77
CA THR A 620 -15.99 29.79 3.36
C THR A 620 -15.61 28.65 2.44
N ASP A 621 -16.59 28.14 1.70
CA ASP A 621 -16.40 27.10 0.70
C ASP A 621 -16.24 27.68 -0.70
N THR A 622 -15.51 26.95 -1.56
CA THR A 622 -15.37 27.30 -2.97
C THR A 622 -15.52 26.09 -3.88
N LEU A 623 -16.02 26.35 -5.09
CA LEU A 623 -16.13 25.39 -6.18
C LEU A 623 -15.88 26.14 -7.49
N ALA A 624 -14.98 25.65 -8.36
CA ALA A 624 -14.57 26.35 -9.56
C ALA A 624 -14.16 25.41 -10.71
N GLN A 625 -14.45 25.84 -11.94
CA GLN A 625 -13.97 25.21 -13.18
C GLN A 625 -13.72 26.27 -14.26
N THR A 626 -12.66 26.08 -15.05
CA THR A 626 -12.31 26.98 -16.17
C THR A 626 -12.88 26.46 -17.48
N VAL A 627 -13.56 27.33 -18.22
CA VAL A 627 -14.20 27.03 -19.51
C VAL A 627 -13.85 28.11 -20.54
N THR A 628 -13.80 27.74 -21.82
CA THR A 628 -13.66 28.70 -22.92
C THR A 628 -15.03 28.96 -23.52
N VAL A 629 -15.56 30.18 -23.38
CA VAL A 629 -16.81 30.58 -24.03
C VAL A 629 -16.51 30.91 -25.49
N PRO A 630 -17.08 30.21 -26.50
CA PRO A 630 -16.75 30.44 -27.90
C PRO A 630 -17.06 31.88 -28.35
N ALA A 631 -16.22 32.45 -29.22
CA ALA A 631 -16.51 33.73 -29.87
C ALA A 631 -17.74 33.66 -30.82
N THR A 632 -18.16 32.45 -31.19
CA THR A 632 -19.33 32.15 -32.03
C THR A 632 -20.61 31.81 -31.24
N ALA A 633 -20.54 31.82 -29.90
CA ALA A 633 -21.67 31.52 -29.02
C ALA A 633 -22.78 32.59 -29.17
N THR A 634 -24.03 32.21 -29.48
CA THR A 634 -25.06 33.22 -29.83
C THR A 634 -25.78 33.78 -28.60
N ALA A 635 -25.88 33.00 -27.53
CA ALA A 635 -26.49 33.44 -26.26
C ALA A 635 -25.92 32.61 -25.08
N PRO A 636 -24.61 32.73 -24.77
CA PRO A 636 -23.96 31.84 -23.82
C PRO A 636 -24.44 32.07 -22.39
N LYS A 637 -24.67 30.98 -21.66
CA LYS A 637 -25.31 30.99 -20.34
C LYS A 637 -24.66 29.99 -19.40
N LEU A 638 -24.48 30.38 -18.15
CA LEU A 638 -24.29 29.46 -17.03
C LEU A 638 -25.68 29.07 -16.50
N SER A 639 -25.95 27.79 -16.33
CA SER A 639 -27.08 27.29 -15.55
C SER A 639 -26.62 26.27 -14.53
N PHE A 640 -27.40 26.10 -13.47
CA PHE A 640 -27.18 25.13 -12.40
C PHE A 640 -28.47 24.97 -11.62
N TRP A 641 -28.64 23.85 -10.94
CA TRP A 641 -29.70 23.67 -9.97
C TRP A 641 -29.18 23.96 -8.57
N ILE A 642 -29.95 24.68 -7.76
CA ILE A 642 -29.61 24.97 -6.37
C ILE A 642 -30.76 24.65 -5.43
N LYS A 643 -30.46 23.99 -4.32
CA LYS A 643 -31.31 23.86 -3.13
C LYS A 643 -30.64 24.63 -1.99
N ILE A 644 -31.38 25.52 -1.35
CA ILE A 644 -30.88 26.30 -0.20
C ILE A 644 -31.65 25.87 1.05
N ALA A 645 -30.97 25.23 1.99
CA ALA A 645 -31.56 24.73 3.23
C ALA A 645 -30.90 25.42 4.43
N THR A 646 -31.69 26.13 5.23
CA THR A 646 -31.18 26.95 6.34
C THR A 646 -31.93 26.68 7.65
N GLY A 647 -31.27 26.94 8.77
CA GLY A 647 -31.89 27.10 10.09
C GLY A 647 -32.30 28.54 10.42
N GLU A 648 -31.78 29.53 9.69
CA GLU A 648 -32.10 30.95 9.89
C GLU A 648 -33.53 31.31 9.44
N THR A 649 -34.06 32.41 9.96
CA THR A 649 -35.44 32.85 9.66
C THR A 649 -35.54 34.34 9.35
N GLY A 650 -36.55 34.71 8.57
CA GLY A 650 -36.76 36.08 8.10
C GLY A 650 -36.11 36.34 6.73
N THR A 651 -35.79 37.61 6.47
CA THR A 651 -35.30 38.10 5.15
C THR A 651 -33.89 38.70 5.22
N THR A 652 -33.17 38.50 6.31
CA THR A 652 -31.78 38.97 6.47
C THR A 652 -30.84 37.97 5.82
N ALA A 653 -29.95 38.45 4.94
CA ALA A 653 -28.86 37.65 4.40
C ALA A 653 -27.69 37.63 5.39
N TYR A 654 -27.57 36.54 6.16
CA TYR A 654 -26.42 36.24 7.02
C TYR A 654 -25.38 35.45 6.21
N ASP A 655 -25.80 34.30 5.70
CA ASP A 655 -25.00 33.42 4.84
C ASP A 655 -25.24 33.76 3.37
N THR A 656 -24.19 33.68 2.54
CA THR A 656 -24.29 33.99 1.10
C THR A 656 -23.54 33.02 0.20
N LEU A 657 -24.13 32.71 -0.96
CA LEU A 657 -23.47 32.07 -2.09
C LEU A 657 -23.33 33.06 -3.24
N LYS A 658 -22.08 33.38 -3.60
CA LYS A 658 -21.76 34.24 -4.75
C LYS A 658 -21.43 33.38 -5.95
N VAL A 659 -22.11 33.60 -7.07
CA VAL A 659 -21.81 32.99 -8.37
C VAL A 659 -21.04 33.99 -9.21
N GLN A 660 -19.85 33.61 -9.64
CA GLN A 660 -18.81 34.53 -10.10
C GLN A 660 -18.13 33.99 -11.36
N VAL A 661 -17.53 34.92 -12.12
CA VAL A 661 -16.64 34.64 -13.25
C VAL A 661 -15.32 35.34 -12.98
N VAL A 662 -14.22 34.60 -13.07
CA VAL A 662 -12.86 35.14 -12.97
C VAL A 662 -12.24 35.20 -14.37
N ASP A 663 -11.85 36.42 -14.76
CA ASP A 663 -11.24 36.77 -16.05
C ASP A 663 -9.88 37.42 -15.76
N GLY A 664 -8.82 36.61 -15.85
CA GLY A 664 -7.48 36.99 -15.36
C GLY A 664 -7.50 37.27 -13.85
N THR A 665 -7.29 38.52 -13.46
CA THR A 665 -7.38 39.01 -12.07
C THR A 665 -8.73 39.62 -11.72
N THR A 666 -9.64 39.79 -12.68
CA THR A 666 -10.95 40.42 -12.48
C THR A 666 -11.98 39.39 -12.04
N THR A 667 -12.66 39.62 -10.92
CA THR A 667 -13.77 38.76 -10.45
C THR A 667 -15.10 39.50 -10.57
N THR A 668 -15.93 39.08 -11.52
CA THR A 668 -17.29 39.59 -11.73
C THR A 668 -18.28 38.69 -11.00
N THR A 669 -19.14 39.24 -10.14
CA THR A 669 -20.22 38.46 -9.49
C THR A 669 -21.49 38.57 -10.33
N LEU A 670 -21.97 37.45 -10.86
CA LEU A 670 -23.18 37.35 -11.69
C LEU A 670 -24.46 37.32 -10.85
N ALA A 671 -24.39 36.65 -9.70
CA ALA A 671 -25.51 36.52 -8.77
C ALA A 671 -25.00 36.36 -7.33
N THR A 672 -25.85 36.70 -6.36
CA THR A 672 -25.69 36.33 -4.96
C THR A 672 -27.02 35.76 -4.48
N TYR A 673 -26.96 34.63 -3.78
CA TYR A 673 -28.07 34.02 -3.05
C TYR A 673 -27.72 33.97 -1.57
N SER A 674 -28.71 33.74 -0.72
CA SER A 674 -28.56 33.79 0.73
C SER A 674 -29.46 32.78 1.45
N ASN A 675 -29.34 32.68 2.77
CA ASN A 675 -30.32 31.99 3.61
C ASN A 675 -31.76 32.52 3.43
N ALA A 676 -31.95 33.80 3.06
CA ALA A 676 -33.26 34.36 2.75
C ALA A 676 -33.86 33.87 1.41
N ASP A 677 -33.06 33.22 0.56
CA ASP A 677 -33.47 32.59 -0.71
C ASP A 677 -33.82 31.10 -0.55
N ALA A 678 -34.08 30.63 0.69
CA ALA A 678 -34.35 29.24 1.02
C ALA A 678 -35.41 28.55 0.12
N THR A 679 -35.15 27.29 -0.26
CA THR A 679 -36.01 26.54 -1.18
C THR A 679 -36.40 25.18 -0.62
N SER A 680 -37.65 24.75 -0.89
CA SER A 680 -38.15 23.42 -0.49
C SER A 680 -37.55 22.24 -1.28
N GLY A 681 -36.71 22.54 -2.28
CA GLY A 681 -36.07 21.58 -3.18
C GLY A 681 -35.18 22.32 -4.18
N TYR A 682 -34.65 21.60 -5.17
CA TYR A 682 -33.81 22.18 -6.21
C TYR A 682 -34.60 23.10 -7.16
N VAL A 683 -34.05 24.29 -7.41
CA VAL A 683 -34.55 25.29 -8.37
C VAL A 683 -33.45 25.60 -9.38
N GLN A 684 -33.75 25.55 -10.68
CA GLN A 684 -32.78 25.93 -11.70
C GLN A 684 -32.57 27.45 -11.71
N ARG A 685 -31.30 27.86 -11.80
CA ARG A 685 -30.87 29.24 -12.04
C ARG A 685 -30.13 29.29 -13.37
N THR A 686 -30.26 30.41 -14.07
CA THR A 686 -29.59 30.66 -15.36
C THR A 686 -29.12 32.10 -15.40
N LEU A 687 -27.85 32.31 -15.75
CA LEU A 687 -27.12 33.58 -15.72
C LEU A 687 -26.43 33.80 -17.08
N ASP A 688 -26.37 35.04 -17.53
CA ASP A 688 -25.77 35.41 -18.81
C ASP A 688 -24.23 35.38 -18.74
N LEU A 689 -23.59 34.90 -19.82
CA LEU A 689 -22.14 34.90 -20.02
C LEU A 689 -21.72 35.67 -21.29
N SER A 690 -22.62 36.41 -21.94
CA SER A 690 -22.33 37.14 -23.20
C SER A 690 -21.12 38.07 -23.09
N ALA A 691 -20.88 38.69 -21.93
CA ALA A 691 -19.71 39.54 -21.66
C ALA A 691 -18.34 38.80 -21.68
N PHE A 692 -18.33 37.46 -21.79
CA PHE A 692 -17.14 36.61 -21.78
C PHE A 692 -16.94 35.83 -23.09
N GLN A 693 -17.73 36.11 -24.14
CA GLN A 693 -17.54 35.54 -25.48
C GLN A 693 -16.08 35.67 -25.96
N GLY A 694 -15.50 34.56 -26.44
CA GLY A 694 -14.12 34.50 -26.93
C GLY A 694 -13.05 34.39 -25.84
N LYS A 695 -13.41 34.23 -24.56
CA LYS A 695 -12.46 34.15 -23.44
C LYS A 695 -12.45 32.77 -22.77
N ALA A 696 -11.28 32.41 -22.23
CA ALA A 696 -11.17 31.38 -21.20
C ALA A 696 -11.38 32.04 -19.83
N VAL A 697 -12.39 31.58 -19.08
CA VAL A 697 -12.79 32.17 -17.80
C VAL A 697 -13.12 31.09 -16.78
N THR A 698 -12.88 31.37 -15.49
CA THR A 698 -13.21 30.45 -14.40
C THR A 698 -14.58 30.76 -13.84
N ILE A 699 -15.55 29.85 -14.03
CA ILE A 699 -16.80 29.85 -13.26
C ILE A 699 -16.44 29.50 -11.82
N LYS A 700 -16.87 30.33 -10.86
CA LYS A 700 -16.61 30.12 -9.44
C LYS A 700 -17.87 30.34 -8.61
N PHE A 701 -18.15 29.40 -7.74
CA PHE A 701 -19.07 29.54 -6.61
C PHE A 701 -18.24 29.79 -5.35
N THR A 702 -18.62 30.80 -4.57
CA THR A 702 -18.02 31.10 -3.26
C THR A 702 -19.15 31.15 -2.23
N GLY A 703 -19.22 30.16 -1.36
CA GLY A 703 -20.12 30.13 -0.21
C GLY A 703 -19.46 30.77 1.02
N THR A 704 -20.24 31.48 1.83
CA THR A 704 -19.77 32.08 3.08
C THR A 704 -20.89 32.00 4.11
N GLU A 705 -20.57 31.44 5.27
CA GLU A 705 -21.49 31.21 6.41
C GLU A 705 -20.95 31.95 7.64
N ASP A 706 -21.83 32.46 8.50
CA ASP A 706 -21.45 33.17 9.71
C ASP A 706 -21.39 32.27 10.97
N SER A 707 -21.47 32.85 12.17
CA SER A 707 -21.36 32.13 13.46
C SER A 707 -22.72 31.93 14.15
N SER A 708 -23.78 31.65 13.38
CA SER A 708 -25.16 31.49 13.85
C SER A 708 -25.77 30.13 13.43
N LEU A 709 -26.98 30.11 12.89
CA LEU A 709 -27.67 28.91 12.44
C LEU A 709 -27.24 28.55 11.02
N LYS A 710 -27.08 27.26 10.75
CA LYS A 710 -26.43 26.79 9.53
C LYS A 710 -27.21 27.05 8.23
N THR A 711 -26.50 27.28 7.13
CA THR A 711 -27.08 27.30 5.77
C THR A 711 -26.27 26.45 4.79
N SER A 712 -26.91 25.44 4.22
CA SER A 712 -26.39 24.59 3.16
C SER A 712 -26.79 25.11 1.78
N PHE A 713 -25.81 25.45 0.96
CA PHE A 713 -25.97 25.76 -0.46
C PHE A 713 -25.62 24.52 -1.28
N VAL A 714 -26.64 23.78 -1.72
CA VAL A 714 -26.48 22.51 -2.43
C VAL A 714 -26.67 22.73 -3.92
N ILE A 715 -25.64 22.49 -4.73
CA ILE A 715 -25.57 22.76 -6.16
C ILE A 715 -25.46 21.43 -6.92
N ASP A 716 -26.20 21.30 -8.02
CA ASP A 716 -26.16 20.12 -8.89
C ASP A 716 -26.43 20.52 -10.36
N ASP A 717 -26.18 19.61 -11.29
CA ASP A 717 -26.54 19.69 -12.72
C ASP A 717 -26.18 21.05 -13.35
N THR A 718 -24.89 21.37 -13.29
CA THR A 718 -24.32 22.60 -13.85
C THR A 718 -24.16 22.52 -15.37
N ALA A 719 -24.34 23.62 -16.08
CA ALA A 719 -24.03 23.68 -17.51
C ALA A 719 -23.61 25.07 -17.95
N VAL A 720 -22.57 25.16 -18.78
CA VAL A 720 -22.27 26.36 -19.57
C VAL A 720 -22.60 26.04 -21.03
N THR A 721 -23.65 26.65 -21.58
CA THR A 721 -24.03 26.42 -22.99
C THR A 721 -23.63 27.60 -23.85
N ALA A 722 -23.31 27.36 -25.14
CA ALA A 722 -22.98 28.43 -26.09
C ALA A 722 -24.22 29.23 -26.58
N GLY A 723 -25.39 28.61 -26.61
CA GLY A 723 -26.63 29.20 -27.15
C GLY A 723 -26.70 29.11 -28.67
#